data_AF-A0AA35TKW5-F1
#
_entry.id   AF-A0AA35TKW5-F1
#
_cell.length_a   1.000
_cell.length_b   1.000
_cell.length_c   1.000
_cell.angle_alpha   90.00
_cell.angle_beta   90.00
_cell.angle_gamma   90.00
#
_symmetry.space_group_name_H-M   'P 1'
#
loop_
_entity.id
_entity.type
_entity.pdbx_description
1 polymer ?
#
loop_
_entity_poly.entity_id
_entity_poly.type
_entity_poly.pdbx_seq_one_letter_code
_entity_poly.pdbx_strand_id
1 'polypeptide(L)'
;MPAYAVIGGQWGDEGKGKVIDYLAGQVDSVVRFAGGNNAGHTVVNDEGVFQLHLVPSGICWPEVDGIIGNGVVVDPDVLTDEMDMLRGRGIDTGKLHVSERAHVIMPYHVLLDGLEEKARGDSAIGTTGRGIGPAYVDKTGRAGIRVGDLLDWETLAPKLKTVLEQKNAIITKIHGAEPLAYEDVKAKCRQWAEQLRPYAHPTEQIVQDRLAMGKRVLLEGAQGTLLDLDHGSYPYVTSSSPSIGGACTGLGLSPQSIAGVLGVFKAYSTRVGGGPMPSEIEDDFAEKIREIAQEYGTTTGRARRIGWFDGVAAKYSQLVNGFTGLVLTRLDILDGFESVKICVSYRVDGQEVDRFPANTSLLARCEPVYEEMPGWNEPTASATKLCQLPANAVAYIHPGRIEELVGCQTCRSCPPAPAARRPSYSAQSSSDGEGAVTSIPTTTDLLRLLREDPDFRDQVRSLLLTQELIELPERFARFETYVERHLAEISANVSKNTGDIGRLRGAEYERRVGRSFASYASMAFRQRHGRRLSRNRLLFSGILGRDSGYEELIADAVDDSMISDDERAELEQADAVMSGQDGSATVFYVGEFSITVNHTDLDRAIARAAALSNVTGCDAWPMVIGETIPDPQRARAEAEGVALRQVAEQS
;
A
#
# COMPACT_ATOMS: atom_id res chain seq x y z
N MET A 1 -10.06 12.00 16.15
CA MET A 1 -9.96 10.72 16.89
C MET A 1 -9.89 9.58 15.90
N PRO A 2 -9.24 8.46 16.21
CA PRO A 2 -8.73 7.56 15.18
C PRO A 2 -9.68 6.44 14.76
N ALA A 3 -9.43 5.89 13.58
CA ALA A 3 -10.03 4.66 13.09
C ALA A 3 -9.42 3.42 13.78
N TYR A 4 -10.19 2.35 13.88
CA TYR A 4 -9.76 1.05 14.39
C TYR A 4 -10.05 -0.03 13.36
N ALA A 5 -9.12 -0.94 13.13
CA ALA A 5 -9.29 -2.01 12.14
C ALA A 5 -9.49 -3.38 12.79
N VAL A 6 -10.28 -4.24 12.15
CA VAL A 6 -10.41 -5.67 12.50
C VAL A 6 -9.99 -6.50 11.29
N ILE A 7 -8.88 -7.22 11.41
CA ILE A 7 -8.23 -7.93 10.31
C ILE A 7 -8.05 -9.41 10.66
N GLY A 8 -8.22 -10.28 9.67
CA GLY A 8 -8.03 -11.72 9.83
C GLY A 8 -6.55 -12.06 9.80
N GLY A 9 -6.07 -12.80 10.81
CA GLY A 9 -4.67 -13.16 10.94
C GLY A 9 -4.25 -14.41 10.16
N GLN A 10 -5.19 -15.14 9.55
CA GLN A 10 -4.95 -16.44 8.92
C GLN A 10 -5.46 -16.44 7.45
N TRP A 11 -6.01 -17.56 6.97
CA TRP A 11 -6.56 -17.74 5.62
C TRP A 11 -8.07 -17.45 5.55
N GLY A 12 -8.55 -16.48 6.32
CA GLY A 12 -9.97 -16.16 6.39
C GLY A 12 -10.75 -17.06 7.35
N ASP A 13 -12.04 -16.72 7.54
CA ASP A 13 -12.95 -17.42 8.46
C ASP A 13 -12.55 -17.43 9.96
N GLU A 14 -11.77 -16.46 10.41
CA GLU A 14 -11.33 -16.36 11.81
C GLU A 14 -12.45 -15.91 12.76
N GLY A 15 -13.67 -15.70 12.27
CA GLY A 15 -14.80 -15.20 13.06
C GLY A 15 -14.87 -13.68 13.20
N LYS A 16 -14.18 -12.93 12.32
CA LYS A 16 -14.20 -11.44 12.29
C LYS A 16 -15.59 -10.84 12.40
N GLY A 17 -16.56 -11.40 11.67
CA GLY A 17 -17.94 -10.89 11.66
C GLY A 17 -18.55 -10.74 13.05
N LYS A 18 -18.30 -11.70 13.95
CA LYS A 18 -18.79 -11.63 15.35
C LYS A 18 -18.10 -10.52 16.15
N VAL A 19 -16.81 -10.32 15.91
CA VAL A 19 -16.02 -9.27 16.56
C VAL A 19 -16.48 -7.89 16.08
N ILE A 20 -16.68 -7.75 14.77
CA ILE A 20 -17.16 -6.51 14.15
C ILE A 20 -18.57 -6.19 14.64
N ASP A 21 -19.47 -7.17 14.67
CA ASP A 21 -20.83 -6.99 15.18
C ASP A 21 -20.86 -6.53 16.64
N TYR A 22 -20.05 -7.15 17.50
CA TYR A 22 -19.90 -6.71 18.90
C TYR A 22 -19.38 -5.27 19.04
N LEU A 23 -18.48 -4.85 18.16
CA LEU A 23 -17.91 -3.50 18.15
C LEU A 23 -18.80 -2.49 17.43
N ALA A 24 -19.66 -2.92 16.52
CA ALA A 24 -20.49 -2.07 15.67
C ALA A 24 -21.41 -1.16 16.50
N GLY A 25 -22.03 -1.70 17.56
CA GLY A 25 -22.85 -0.91 18.50
C GLY A 25 -22.08 0.15 19.31
N GLN A 26 -20.76 0.22 19.18
CA GLN A 26 -19.87 1.14 19.92
C GLN A 26 -19.15 2.14 19.01
N VAL A 27 -19.48 2.18 17.72
CA VAL A 27 -18.85 3.09 16.74
C VAL A 27 -19.89 3.88 15.96
N ASP A 28 -19.47 4.92 15.25
CA ASP A 28 -20.36 5.74 14.43
C ASP A 28 -20.47 5.20 12.99
N SER A 29 -19.50 4.40 12.54
CA SER A 29 -19.52 3.80 11.19
C SER A 29 -18.70 2.52 11.12
N VAL A 30 -19.15 1.59 10.27
CA VAL A 30 -18.41 0.40 9.87
C VAL A 30 -18.11 0.48 8.38
N VAL A 31 -16.84 0.31 8.04
CA VAL A 31 -16.32 0.64 6.71
C VAL A 31 -15.58 -0.54 6.11
N ARG A 32 -16.10 -1.07 5.01
CA ARG A 32 -15.47 -2.13 4.20
C ARG A 32 -14.48 -1.52 3.22
N PHE A 33 -13.25 -2.04 3.16
CA PHE A 33 -12.18 -1.42 2.37
C PHE A 33 -11.61 -2.28 1.23
N ALA A 34 -11.87 -3.60 1.20
CA ALA A 34 -11.32 -4.50 0.18
C ALA A 34 -12.27 -5.68 -0.10
N GLY A 35 -11.93 -6.47 -1.12
CA GLY A 35 -12.69 -7.65 -1.54
C GLY A 35 -13.97 -7.29 -2.29
N GLY A 36 -14.97 -8.15 -2.20
CA GLY A 36 -16.31 -7.99 -2.79
C GLY A 36 -17.31 -8.95 -2.15
N ASN A 37 -18.22 -9.51 -2.93
CA ASN A 37 -19.18 -10.54 -2.50
C ASN A 37 -18.56 -11.95 -2.30
N ASN A 38 -17.24 -12.05 -2.30
CA ASN A 38 -16.49 -13.26 -1.91
C ASN A 38 -16.14 -13.30 -0.42
N ALA A 39 -16.46 -12.24 0.31
CA ALA A 39 -16.50 -12.24 1.76
C ALA A 39 -17.91 -12.58 2.22
N GLY A 40 -18.04 -13.13 3.42
CA GLY A 40 -19.32 -13.31 4.06
C GLY A 40 -19.16 -13.18 5.57
N HIS A 41 -20.14 -12.57 6.22
CA HIS A 41 -20.24 -12.57 7.67
C HIS A 41 -21.71 -12.78 8.08
N THR A 42 -21.89 -13.32 9.27
CA THR A 42 -23.22 -13.51 9.85
C THR A 42 -23.39 -12.54 11.00
N VAL A 43 -24.40 -11.67 10.89
CA VAL A 43 -24.86 -10.81 11.98
C VAL A 43 -26.04 -11.50 12.66
N VAL A 44 -26.06 -11.49 13.99
CA VAL A 44 -27.16 -12.05 14.78
C VAL A 44 -27.61 -11.01 15.79
N ASN A 45 -28.80 -10.47 15.61
CA ASN A 45 -29.40 -9.48 16.50
C ASN A 45 -30.87 -9.82 16.79
N ASP A 46 -31.59 -8.91 17.45
CA ASP A 46 -33.00 -9.10 17.82
C ASP A 46 -33.93 -9.25 16.61
N GLU A 47 -33.54 -8.76 15.42
CA GLU A 47 -34.31 -8.85 14.18
C GLU A 47 -34.06 -10.19 13.42
N GLY A 48 -33.01 -10.93 13.80
CA GLY A 48 -32.75 -12.28 13.31
C GLY A 48 -31.31 -12.54 12.91
N VAL A 49 -31.13 -13.50 12.00
CA VAL A 49 -29.84 -13.94 11.48
C VAL A 49 -29.69 -13.45 10.04
N PHE A 50 -28.68 -12.62 9.80
CA PHE A 50 -28.40 -11.99 8.51
C PHE A 50 -27.07 -12.49 7.96
N GLN A 51 -27.09 -13.07 6.77
CA GLN A 51 -25.89 -13.45 6.04
C GLN A 51 -25.58 -12.36 5.02
N LEU A 52 -24.55 -11.57 5.29
CA LEU A 52 -24.16 -10.43 4.46
C LEU A 52 -22.82 -10.73 3.79
N HIS A 53 -22.67 -10.25 2.56
CA HIS A 53 -21.47 -10.39 1.75
C HIS A 53 -20.88 -9.04 1.42
N LEU A 54 -21.65 -8.08 0.91
CA LEU A 54 -21.15 -6.74 0.54
C LEU A 54 -21.49 -5.69 1.59
N VAL A 55 -22.71 -5.73 2.10
CA VAL A 55 -23.19 -4.74 3.06
C VAL A 55 -22.36 -4.83 4.35
N PRO A 56 -21.77 -3.72 4.84
CA PRO A 56 -21.01 -3.71 6.10
C PRO A 56 -21.90 -4.07 7.30
N SER A 57 -21.35 -4.78 8.29
CA SER A 57 -22.14 -5.29 9.44
C SER A 57 -22.83 -4.18 10.24
N GLY A 58 -22.27 -2.96 10.20
CA GLY A 58 -22.80 -1.79 10.90
C GLY A 58 -24.23 -1.42 10.52
N ILE A 59 -24.70 -1.77 9.31
CA ILE A 59 -26.05 -1.40 8.86
C ILE A 59 -27.16 -1.97 9.76
N CYS A 60 -26.88 -3.07 10.46
CA CYS A 60 -27.83 -3.72 11.36
C CYS A 60 -28.02 -2.94 12.68
N TRP A 61 -27.29 -1.84 12.87
CA TRP A 61 -27.31 -1.00 14.05
C TRP A 61 -27.86 0.39 13.70
N PRO A 62 -29.00 0.82 14.28
CA PRO A 62 -29.74 2.00 13.80
C PRO A 62 -28.92 3.30 13.71
N GLU A 63 -27.95 3.51 14.58
CA GLU A 63 -27.15 4.74 14.66
C GLU A 63 -25.78 4.65 13.94
N VAL A 64 -25.55 3.57 13.20
CA VAL A 64 -24.24 3.27 12.61
C VAL A 64 -24.36 3.29 11.09
N ASP A 65 -23.48 4.03 10.42
CA ASP A 65 -23.43 4.00 8.97
C ASP A 65 -22.63 2.81 8.44
N GLY A 66 -23.16 2.19 7.40
CA GLY A 66 -22.43 1.21 6.59
C GLY A 66 -21.76 1.91 5.43
N ILE A 67 -20.44 1.79 5.29
CA ILE A 67 -19.70 2.42 4.19
C ILE A 67 -18.93 1.37 3.39
N ILE A 68 -19.08 1.38 2.07
CA ILE A 68 -18.33 0.56 1.11
C ILE A 68 -17.30 1.47 0.42
N GLY A 69 -16.01 1.24 0.71
CA GLY A 69 -14.89 2.01 0.19
C GLY A 69 -14.54 1.74 -1.27
N ASN A 70 -13.64 2.58 -1.82
CA ASN A 70 -13.17 2.49 -3.22
C ASN A 70 -12.28 1.26 -3.49
N GLY A 71 -11.80 0.59 -2.45
CA GLY A 71 -11.02 -0.62 -2.59
C GLY A 71 -11.87 -1.86 -2.88
N VAL A 72 -13.19 -1.80 -2.66
CA VAL A 72 -14.14 -2.91 -2.89
C VAL A 72 -14.55 -3.00 -4.38
N VAL A 73 -14.71 -4.23 -4.87
CA VAL A 73 -15.41 -4.53 -6.13
C VAL A 73 -16.86 -4.92 -5.82
N VAL A 74 -17.82 -4.15 -6.33
CA VAL A 74 -19.24 -4.22 -5.99
C VAL A 74 -19.98 -4.95 -7.09
N ASP A 75 -20.65 -6.04 -6.73
CA ASP A 75 -21.69 -6.67 -7.54
C ASP A 75 -23.02 -5.99 -7.21
N PRO A 76 -23.60 -5.18 -8.13
CA PRO A 76 -24.81 -4.43 -7.81
C PRO A 76 -26.03 -5.32 -7.55
N ASP A 77 -26.15 -6.46 -8.24
CA ASP A 77 -27.28 -7.38 -8.05
C ASP A 77 -27.24 -7.95 -6.62
N VAL A 78 -26.06 -8.43 -6.18
CA VAL A 78 -25.89 -8.94 -4.81
C VAL A 78 -26.11 -7.85 -3.76
N LEU A 79 -25.60 -6.64 -4.00
CA LEU A 79 -25.80 -5.54 -3.07
C LEU A 79 -27.30 -5.20 -2.92
N THR A 80 -28.03 -5.14 -4.04
CA THR A 80 -29.47 -4.85 -4.00
C THR A 80 -30.28 -5.96 -3.35
N ASP A 81 -29.95 -7.22 -3.60
CA ASP A 81 -30.60 -8.37 -2.96
C ASP A 81 -30.39 -8.35 -1.43
N GLU A 82 -29.19 -8.00 -0.96
CA GLU A 82 -28.91 -7.85 0.47
C GLU A 82 -29.70 -6.70 1.09
N MET A 83 -29.80 -5.56 0.40
CA MET A 83 -30.60 -4.42 0.87
C MET A 83 -32.10 -4.74 0.90
N ASP A 84 -32.63 -5.48 -0.08
CA ASP A 84 -34.03 -5.92 -0.09
C ASP A 84 -34.33 -6.90 1.04
N MET A 85 -33.40 -7.83 1.29
CA MET A 85 -33.48 -8.78 2.40
C MET A 85 -33.49 -8.07 3.76
N LEU A 86 -32.62 -7.08 3.96
CA LEU A 86 -32.55 -6.27 5.18
C LEU A 86 -33.84 -5.45 5.39
N ARG A 87 -34.31 -4.75 4.34
CA ARG A 87 -35.55 -3.96 4.39
C ARG A 87 -36.78 -4.82 4.64
N GLY A 88 -36.84 -6.02 4.04
CA GLY A 88 -37.90 -7.00 4.28
C GLY A 88 -37.97 -7.50 5.74
N ARG A 89 -36.90 -7.29 6.51
CA ARG A 89 -36.80 -7.60 7.94
C ARG A 89 -36.85 -6.36 8.84
N GLY A 90 -37.17 -5.19 8.29
CA GLY A 90 -37.32 -3.94 9.05
C GLY A 90 -36.02 -3.18 9.33
N ILE A 91 -34.89 -3.58 8.74
CA ILE A 91 -33.63 -2.86 8.88
C ILE A 91 -33.58 -1.70 7.87
N ASP A 92 -33.28 -0.50 8.35
CA ASP A 92 -33.10 0.69 7.52
C ASP A 92 -31.75 0.65 6.80
N THR A 93 -31.79 0.67 5.46
CA THR A 93 -30.59 0.70 4.61
C THR A 93 -30.23 2.11 4.13
N GLY A 94 -30.96 3.16 4.55
CA GLY A 94 -30.73 4.54 4.13
C GLY A 94 -29.39 5.12 4.57
N LYS A 95 -28.72 4.51 5.55
CA LYS A 95 -27.38 4.87 6.04
C LYS A 95 -26.25 4.08 5.35
N LEU A 96 -26.53 3.43 4.22
CA LEU A 96 -25.52 2.79 3.40
C LEU A 96 -24.90 3.80 2.43
N HIS A 97 -23.57 3.86 2.40
CA HIS A 97 -22.81 4.70 1.48
C HIS A 97 -21.89 3.84 0.62
N VAL A 98 -21.98 3.97 -0.69
CA VAL A 98 -21.18 3.20 -1.66
C VAL A 98 -20.26 4.15 -2.41
N SER A 99 -18.96 3.87 -2.43
CA SER A 99 -18.00 4.72 -3.11
C SER A 99 -18.31 4.82 -4.60
N GLU A 100 -18.43 6.05 -5.12
CA GLU A 100 -18.46 6.31 -6.57
C GLU A 100 -17.19 5.78 -7.27
N ARG A 101 -16.09 5.60 -6.53
CA ARG A 101 -14.83 5.06 -7.04
C ARG A 101 -14.70 3.53 -6.90
N ALA A 102 -15.64 2.85 -6.24
CA ALA A 102 -15.69 1.40 -6.22
C ALA A 102 -15.90 0.85 -7.64
N HIS A 103 -15.24 -0.27 -7.95
CA HIS A 103 -15.36 -0.91 -9.26
C HIS A 103 -16.57 -1.84 -9.30
N VAL A 104 -17.20 -1.97 -10.45
CA VAL A 104 -18.39 -2.79 -10.65
C VAL A 104 -17.99 -4.17 -11.17
N ILE A 105 -18.54 -5.22 -10.56
CA ILE A 105 -18.45 -6.58 -11.08
C ILE A 105 -19.47 -6.70 -12.22
N MET A 106 -18.94 -6.66 -13.44
CA MET A 106 -19.72 -6.77 -14.67
C MET A 106 -20.05 -8.25 -15.00
N PRO A 107 -21.08 -8.53 -15.81
CA PRO A 107 -21.48 -9.91 -16.13
C PRO A 107 -20.35 -10.72 -16.79
N TYR A 108 -19.51 -10.05 -17.60
CA TYR A 108 -18.34 -10.68 -18.21
C TYR A 108 -17.26 -11.07 -17.19
N HIS A 109 -17.16 -10.41 -16.03
CA HIS A 109 -16.21 -10.81 -14.99
C HIS A 109 -16.58 -12.16 -14.38
N VAL A 110 -17.87 -12.37 -14.08
CA VAL A 110 -18.37 -13.64 -13.52
C VAL A 110 -18.13 -14.78 -14.52
N LEU A 111 -18.43 -14.54 -15.81
CA LEU A 111 -18.18 -15.51 -16.87
C LEU A 111 -16.68 -15.83 -17.01
N LEU A 112 -15.82 -14.80 -17.05
CA LEU A 112 -14.37 -14.99 -17.18
C LEU A 112 -13.76 -15.73 -15.99
N ASP A 113 -14.19 -15.45 -14.77
CA ASP A 113 -13.71 -16.14 -13.56
C ASP A 113 -13.94 -17.66 -13.66
N GLY A 114 -15.15 -18.07 -14.06
CA GLY A 114 -15.47 -19.48 -14.29
C GLY A 114 -14.68 -20.11 -15.45
N LEU A 115 -14.49 -19.39 -16.55
CA LEU A 115 -13.74 -19.87 -17.71
C LEU A 115 -12.23 -20.02 -17.41
N GLU A 116 -11.65 -19.08 -16.68
CA GLU A 116 -10.25 -19.10 -16.25
C GLU A 116 -9.99 -20.25 -15.28
N GLU A 117 -10.83 -20.44 -14.27
CA GLU A 117 -10.69 -21.57 -13.33
C GLU A 117 -10.80 -22.91 -14.06
N LYS A 118 -11.76 -23.05 -14.99
CA LYS A 118 -11.87 -24.26 -15.80
C LYS A 118 -10.63 -24.50 -16.66
N ALA A 119 -10.04 -23.44 -17.21
CA ALA A 119 -8.82 -23.52 -18.01
C ALA A 119 -7.58 -23.91 -17.18
N ARG A 120 -7.54 -23.57 -15.89
CA ARG A 120 -6.43 -23.92 -14.97
C ARG A 120 -6.41 -25.41 -14.58
N GLY A 121 -7.51 -26.13 -14.69
CA GLY A 121 -7.58 -27.57 -14.39
C GLY A 121 -7.08 -27.89 -12.98
N ASP A 122 -6.09 -28.78 -12.86
CA ASP A 122 -5.50 -29.20 -11.59
C ASP A 122 -4.77 -28.06 -10.84
N SER A 123 -4.45 -26.96 -11.53
CA SER A 123 -3.87 -25.75 -10.95
C SER A 123 -4.92 -24.68 -10.61
N ALA A 124 -6.20 -25.07 -10.52
CA ALA A 124 -7.26 -24.17 -10.12
C ALA A 124 -6.98 -23.57 -8.74
N ILE A 125 -7.25 -22.27 -8.59
CA ILE A 125 -7.03 -21.56 -7.33
C ILE A 125 -8.13 -21.95 -6.32
N GLY A 126 -9.32 -22.24 -6.83
CA GLY A 126 -10.53 -22.43 -6.05
C GLY A 126 -11.22 -21.09 -5.79
N THR A 127 -11.36 -20.24 -6.82
CA THR A 127 -12.05 -18.95 -6.68
C THR A 127 -13.53 -19.16 -6.31
N THR A 128 -14.20 -18.10 -5.86
CA THR A 128 -15.63 -18.15 -5.54
C THR A 128 -16.53 -18.14 -6.78
N GLY A 129 -15.97 -17.96 -7.99
CA GLY A 129 -16.74 -17.83 -9.23
C GLY A 129 -17.63 -16.58 -9.26
N ARG A 130 -17.21 -15.51 -8.56
CA ARG A 130 -17.99 -14.27 -8.39
C ARG A 130 -17.43 -13.10 -9.21
N GLY A 131 -16.39 -13.31 -10.02
CA GLY A 131 -15.83 -12.25 -10.87
C GLY A 131 -14.86 -11.30 -10.15
N ILE A 132 -14.42 -11.63 -8.93
CA ILE A 132 -13.53 -10.77 -8.13
C ILE A 132 -12.19 -10.53 -8.84
N GLY A 133 -11.52 -11.61 -9.26
CA GLY A 133 -10.22 -11.54 -9.92
C GLY A 133 -10.28 -10.72 -11.21
N PRO A 134 -11.15 -11.08 -12.17
CA PRO A 134 -11.32 -10.32 -13.40
C PRO A 134 -11.67 -8.83 -13.18
N ALA A 135 -12.48 -8.51 -12.15
CA ALA A 135 -12.78 -7.12 -11.82
C ALA A 135 -11.55 -6.33 -11.34
N TYR A 136 -10.69 -6.94 -10.51
CA TYR A 136 -9.42 -6.33 -10.10
C TYR A 136 -8.40 -6.26 -11.25
N VAL A 137 -8.40 -7.23 -12.17
CA VAL A 137 -7.61 -7.15 -13.41
C VAL A 137 -8.02 -5.93 -14.23
N ASP A 138 -9.32 -5.68 -14.39
CA ASP A 138 -9.82 -4.51 -15.10
C ASP A 138 -9.51 -3.19 -14.38
N LYS A 139 -9.56 -3.18 -13.04
CA LYS A 139 -9.12 -2.04 -12.21
C LYS A 139 -7.66 -1.70 -12.47
N THR A 140 -6.76 -2.67 -12.35
CA THR A 140 -5.32 -2.47 -12.54
C THR A 140 -4.97 -2.20 -14.00
N GLY A 141 -5.69 -2.82 -14.93
CA GLY A 141 -5.62 -2.59 -16.36
C GLY A 141 -6.18 -1.24 -16.83
N ARG A 142 -6.83 -0.48 -15.93
CA ARG A 142 -7.48 0.81 -16.20
C ARG A 142 -8.63 0.72 -17.21
N ALA A 143 -9.25 -0.46 -17.32
CA ALA A 143 -10.40 -0.73 -18.18
C ALA A 143 -11.72 -0.85 -17.40
N GLY A 144 -11.64 -0.97 -16.08
CA GLY A 144 -12.80 -1.22 -15.22
C GLY A 144 -13.84 -0.09 -15.23
N ILE A 145 -15.10 -0.49 -15.05
CA ILE A 145 -16.25 0.40 -14.86
C ILE A 145 -16.43 0.62 -13.36
N ARG A 146 -16.65 1.87 -12.95
CA ARG A 146 -16.87 2.24 -11.54
C ARG A 146 -18.34 2.60 -11.29
N VAL A 147 -18.74 2.59 -10.01
CA VAL A 147 -20.11 2.95 -9.60
C VAL A 147 -20.49 4.34 -10.11
N GLY A 148 -19.60 5.34 -9.99
CA GLY A 148 -19.84 6.68 -10.52
C GLY A 148 -19.98 6.72 -12.04
N ASP A 149 -19.28 5.84 -12.78
CA ASP A 149 -19.41 5.76 -14.23
C ASP A 149 -20.83 5.29 -14.62
N LEU A 150 -21.51 4.45 -13.82
CA LEU A 150 -22.90 4.03 -14.07
C LEU A 150 -23.87 5.21 -14.09
N LEU A 151 -23.58 6.27 -13.32
CA LEU A 151 -24.46 7.42 -13.16
C LEU A 151 -24.34 8.43 -14.33
N ASP A 152 -23.29 8.33 -15.13
CA ASP A 152 -23.02 9.14 -16.32
C ASP A 152 -23.04 8.28 -17.59
N TRP A 153 -24.24 8.10 -18.13
CA TRP A 153 -24.46 7.25 -19.30
C TRP A 153 -23.77 7.76 -20.57
N GLU A 154 -23.64 9.08 -20.74
CA GLU A 154 -23.04 9.67 -21.93
C GLU A 154 -21.56 9.28 -22.05
N THR A 155 -20.85 9.26 -20.92
CA THR A 155 -19.46 8.83 -20.84
C THR A 155 -19.32 7.30 -20.82
N LEU A 156 -20.23 6.59 -20.15
CA LEU A 156 -20.13 5.14 -20.01
C LEU A 156 -20.40 4.38 -21.31
N ALA A 157 -21.40 4.78 -22.10
CA ALA A 157 -21.82 4.03 -23.29
C ALA A 157 -20.68 3.71 -24.28
N PRO A 158 -19.84 4.68 -24.73
CA PRO A 158 -18.73 4.38 -25.63
C PRO A 158 -17.68 3.48 -24.97
N LYS A 159 -17.35 3.72 -23.68
CA LYS A 159 -16.39 2.91 -22.91
C LYS A 159 -16.88 1.46 -22.79
N LEU A 160 -18.15 1.25 -22.43
CA LEU A 160 -18.76 -0.07 -22.27
C LEU A 160 -18.69 -0.87 -23.57
N LYS A 161 -18.99 -0.23 -24.70
CA LYS A 161 -18.93 -0.88 -26.02
C LYS A 161 -17.52 -1.39 -26.31
N THR A 162 -16.50 -0.54 -26.17
CA THR A 162 -15.10 -0.90 -26.43
C THR A 162 -14.61 -2.00 -25.47
N VAL A 163 -14.91 -1.88 -24.18
CA VAL A 163 -14.51 -2.91 -23.20
C VAL A 163 -15.19 -4.25 -23.52
N LEU A 164 -16.49 -4.25 -23.79
CA LEU A 164 -17.22 -5.47 -24.09
C LEU A 164 -16.73 -6.14 -25.38
N GLU A 165 -16.39 -5.39 -26.42
CA GLU A 165 -15.79 -5.93 -27.65
C GLU A 165 -14.46 -6.65 -27.35
N GLN A 166 -13.60 -6.07 -26.52
CA GLN A 166 -12.34 -6.70 -26.09
C GLN A 166 -12.59 -7.96 -25.25
N LYS A 167 -13.53 -7.90 -24.29
CA LYS A 167 -13.89 -9.06 -23.45
C LYS A 167 -14.50 -10.18 -24.26
N ASN A 168 -15.41 -9.88 -25.18
CA ASN A 168 -15.99 -10.88 -26.08
C ASN A 168 -14.94 -11.53 -26.99
N ALA A 169 -13.91 -10.79 -27.43
CA ALA A 169 -12.80 -11.39 -28.16
C ALA A 169 -12.02 -12.41 -27.31
N ILE A 170 -11.80 -12.14 -26.02
CA ILE A 170 -11.18 -13.09 -25.09
C ILE A 170 -12.09 -14.31 -24.88
N ILE A 171 -13.36 -14.07 -24.52
CA ILE A 171 -14.36 -15.12 -24.24
C ILE A 171 -14.49 -16.08 -25.44
N THR A 172 -14.59 -15.55 -26.65
CA THR A 172 -14.79 -16.37 -27.87
C THR A 172 -13.50 -16.99 -28.37
N LYS A 173 -12.41 -16.22 -28.54
CA LYS A 173 -11.20 -16.69 -29.23
C LYS A 173 -10.26 -17.49 -28.33
N ILE A 174 -10.22 -17.19 -27.03
CA ILE A 174 -9.35 -17.88 -26.07
C ILE A 174 -10.09 -19.01 -25.38
N HIS A 175 -11.32 -18.76 -24.92
CA HIS A 175 -12.07 -19.75 -24.14
C HIS A 175 -13.13 -20.52 -24.94
N GLY A 176 -13.42 -20.13 -26.19
CA GLY A 176 -14.40 -20.82 -27.02
C GLY A 176 -15.84 -20.75 -26.48
N ALA A 177 -16.15 -19.73 -25.67
CA ALA A 177 -17.46 -19.54 -25.06
C ALA A 177 -18.30 -18.49 -25.83
N GLU A 178 -19.61 -18.48 -25.58
CA GLU A 178 -20.54 -17.55 -26.23
C GLU A 178 -20.29 -16.10 -25.76
N PRO A 179 -20.31 -15.12 -26.69
CA PRO A 179 -20.13 -13.72 -26.34
C PRO A 179 -21.38 -13.16 -25.63
N LEU A 180 -21.20 -12.12 -24.83
CA LEU A 180 -22.30 -11.39 -24.22
C LEU A 180 -22.82 -10.31 -25.15
N ALA A 181 -24.15 -10.19 -25.27
CA ALA A 181 -24.79 -9.19 -26.10
C ALA A 181 -24.68 -7.79 -25.47
N TYR A 182 -24.32 -6.79 -26.27
CA TYR A 182 -24.17 -5.41 -25.79
C TYR A 182 -25.45 -4.84 -25.18
N GLU A 183 -26.61 -5.09 -25.80
CA GLU A 183 -27.88 -4.57 -25.30
C GLU A 183 -28.27 -5.14 -23.93
N ASP A 184 -27.94 -6.41 -23.64
CA ASP A 184 -28.20 -7.02 -22.33
C ASP A 184 -27.33 -6.40 -21.23
N VAL A 185 -26.04 -6.24 -21.50
CA VAL A 185 -25.10 -5.61 -20.55
C VAL A 185 -25.46 -4.14 -20.32
N LYS A 186 -25.85 -3.43 -21.38
CA LYS A 186 -26.34 -2.04 -21.32
C LYS A 186 -27.61 -1.92 -20.49
N ALA A 187 -28.58 -2.83 -20.68
CA ALA A 187 -29.81 -2.84 -19.89
C ALA A 187 -29.51 -3.01 -18.39
N LYS A 188 -28.60 -3.94 -18.06
CA LYS A 188 -28.11 -4.13 -16.68
C LYS A 188 -27.45 -2.88 -16.10
N CYS A 189 -26.56 -2.22 -16.85
CA CYS A 189 -25.93 -0.98 -16.39
C CYS A 189 -26.94 0.12 -16.06
N ARG A 190 -28.00 0.27 -16.88
CA ARG A 190 -29.07 1.25 -16.64
C ARG A 190 -29.87 0.93 -15.39
N GLN A 191 -30.22 -0.34 -15.20
CA GLN A 191 -30.91 -0.80 -13.99
C GLN A 191 -30.07 -0.50 -12.74
N TRP A 192 -28.78 -0.85 -12.76
CA TRP A 192 -27.87 -0.61 -11.63
C TRP A 192 -27.67 0.88 -11.36
N ALA A 193 -27.63 1.72 -12.38
CA ALA A 193 -27.57 3.17 -12.23
C ALA A 193 -28.77 3.72 -11.46
N GLU A 194 -29.98 3.23 -11.73
CA GLU A 194 -31.20 3.63 -11.00
C GLU A 194 -31.17 3.15 -9.55
N GLN A 195 -30.78 1.89 -9.31
CA GLN A 195 -30.77 1.28 -7.99
C GLN A 195 -29.68 1.85 -7.07
N LEU A 196 -28.49 2.15 -7.59
CA LEU A 196 -27.34 2.62 -6.80
C LEU A 196 -27.27 4.14 -6.64
N ARG A 197 -27.97 4.92 -7.48
CA ARG A 197 -27.99 6.39 -7.39
C ARG A 197 -28.19 6.96 -5.98
N PRO A 198 -29.12 6.47 -5.14
CA PRO A 198 -29.31 7.04 -3.80
C PRO A 198 -28.18 6.72 -2.81
N TYR A 199 -27.33 5.73 -3.10
CA TYR A 199 -26.28 5.27 -2.19
C TYR A 199 -24.87 5.65 -2.66
N ALA A 200 -24.72 6.08 -3.91
CA ALA A 200 -23.43 6.44 -4.49
C ALA A 200 -22.94 7.79 -3.92
N HIS A 201 -21.80 7.75 -3.21
CA HIS A 201 -21.26 8.89 -2.49
C HIS A 201 -19.72 8.97 -2.58
N PRO A 202 -19.13 10.16 -2.36
CA PRO A 202 -17.69 10.33 -2.17
C PRO A 202 -17.27 9.82 -0.77
N THR A 203 -17.22 8.50 -0.62
CA THR A 203 -17.04 7.84 0.69
C THR A 203 -15.73 8.18 1.38
N GLU A 204 -14.65 8.44 0.62
CA GLU A 204 -13.39 8.88 1.21
C GLU A 204 -13.56 10.22 1.96
N GLN A 205 -14.36 11.14 1.42
CA GLN A 205 -14.66 12.41 2.09
C GLN A 205 -15.50 12.16 3.35
N ILE A 206 -16.53 11.32 3.25
CA ILE A 206 -17.39 10.96 4.40
C ILE A 206 -16.55 10.38 5.55
N VAL A 207 -15.62 9.48 5.26
CA VAL A 207 -14.75 8.87 6.28
C VAL A 207 -13.80 9.91 6.88
N GLN A 208 -13.17 10.76 6.05
CA GLN A 208 -12.27 11.82 6.53
C GLN A 208 -13.01 12.85 7.41
N ASP A 209 -14.20 13.27 7.02
CA ASP A 209 -15.03 14.21 7.79
C ASP A 209 -15.39 13.64 9.16
N ARG A 210 -15.76 12.35 9.22
CA ARG A 210 -16.05 11.66 10.49
C ARG A 210 -14.84 11.65 11.41
N LEU A 211 -13.67 11.31 10.89
CA LEU A 211 -12.43 11.30 11.67
C LEU A 211 -12.08 12.71 12.20
N ALA A 212 -12.26 13.74 11.36
CA ALA A 212 -12.06 15.15 11.73
C ALA A 212 -13.05 15.60 12.82
N MET A 213 -14.30 15.13 12.77
CA MET A 213 -15.32 15.36 13.80
C MET A 213 -15.11 14.54 15.08
N GLY A 214 -14.04 13.73 15.15
CA GLY A 214 -13.76 12.89 16.31
C GLY A 214 -14.69 11.67 16.44
N LYS A 215 -15.38 11.29 15.37
CA LYS A 215 -16.23 10.09 15.33
C LYS A 215 -15.40 8.81 15.28
N ARG A 216 -15.96 7.73 15.81
CA ARG A 216 -15.32 6.41 15.85
C ARG A 216 -15.65 5.65 14.57
N VAL A 217 -14.61 5.23 13.86
CA VAL A 217 -14.72 4.50 12.58
C VAL A 217 -14.10 3.12 12.74
N LEU A 218 -14.88 2.07 12.47
CA LEU A 218 -14.41 0.69 12.46
C LEU A 218 -14.15 0.22 11.03
N LEU A 219 -12.95 -0.24 10.74
CA LEU A 219 -12.55 -0.77 9.44
C LEU A 219 -12.78 -2.28 9.45
N GLU A 220 -13.74 -2.72 8.67
CA GLU A 220 -14.13 -4.12 8.51
C GLU A 220 -13.24 -4.80 7.46
N GLY A 221 -12.33 -5.66 7.94
CA GLY A 221 -11.51 -6.51 7.08
C GLY A 221 -12.30 -7.69 6.50
N ALA A 222 -12.12 -7.93 5.21
CA ALA A 222 -12.60 -9.11 4.49
C ALA A 222 -11.45 -10.12 4.30
N GLN A 223 -11.75 -11.42 4.22
CA GLN A 223 -10.74 -12.49 4.12
C GLN A 223 -9.68 -12.42 5.26
N GLY A 224 -8.45 -12.87 5.04
CA GLY A 224 -7.38 -12.85 6.03
C GLY A 224 -6.05 -12.49 5.38
N THR A 225 -5.07 -12.13 6.22
CA THR A 225 -3.75 -11.64 5.78
C THR A 225 -3.03 -12.64 4.88
N LEU A 226 -3.19 -13.94 5.12
CA LEU A 226 -2.50 -14.97 4.32
C LEU A 226 -3.18 -15.26 2.97
N LEU A 227 -4.31 -14.57 2.69
CA LEU A 227 -4.96 -14.48 1.39
C LEU A 227 -4.73 -13.14 0.70
N ASP A 228 -3.89 -12.27 1.25
CA ASP A 228 -3.52 -10.98 0.63
C ASP A 228 -2.79 -11.20 -0.70
N LEU A 229 -3.05 -10.34 -1.69
CA LEU A 229 -2.44 -10.46 -3.02
C LEU A 229 -0.91 -10.41 -2.98
N ASP A 230 -0.35 -9.57 -2.11
CA ASP A 230 1.09 -9.32 -2.00
C ASP A 230 1.70 -10.09 -0.83
N HIS A 231 0.96 -10.20 0.26
CA HIS A 231 1.46 -10.78 1.52
C HIS A 231 0.92 -12.19 1.81
N GLY A 232 0.07 -12.75 0.94
CA GLY A 232 -0.44 -14.10 1.10
C GLY A 232 0.40 -15.18 0.43
N SER A 233 -0.12 -16.41 0.43
CA SER A 233 0.50 -17.56 -0.24
C SER A 233 0.28 -17.56 -1.77
N TYR A 234 0.78 -16.54 -2.48
CA TYR A 234 0.56 -16.34 -3.92
C TYR A 234 1.00 -17.56 -4.77
N PRO A 235 0.21 -18.06 -5.74
CA PRO A 235 -0.99 -17.44 -6.32
C PRO A 235 -2.31 -17.81 -5.63
N TYR A 236 -2.28 -18.58 -4.55
CA TYR A 236 -3.47 -19.06 -3.84
C TYR A 236 -3.99 -18.01 -2.85
N VAL A 237 -4.39 -16.87 -3.38
CA VAL A 237 -4.76 -15.64 -2.66
C VAL A 237 -6.00 -15.00 -3.30
N THR A 238 -6.57 -14.00 -2.65
CA THR A 238 -7.56 -13.12 -3.29
C THR A 238 -6.86 -12.03 -4.09
N SER A 239 -7.56 -11.39 -5.01
CA SER A 239 -7.02 -10.32 -5.87
C SER A 239 -7.06 -8.92 -5.22
N SER A 240 -7.14 -8.88 -3.90
CA SER A 240 -7.23 -7.65 -3.10
C SER A 240 -6.28 -7.70 -1.91
N SER A 241 -6.22 -6.62 -1.13
CA SER A 241 -5.37 -6.52 0.06
C SER A 241 -6.22 -6.47 1.34
N PRO A 242 -6.47 -7.60 2.02
CA PRO A 242 -7.07 -7.69 3.35
C PRO A 242 -6.27 -7.02 4.46
N SER A 243 -4.97 -6.78 4.23
CA SER A 243 -4.06 -6.19 5.21
C SER A 243 -4.34 -4.70 5.49
N ILE A 244 -3.69 -4.17 6.53
CA ILE A 244 -3.87 -2.77 6.95
C ILE A 244 -3.48 -1.75 5.86
N GLY A 245 -2.53 -2.10 4.99
CA GLY A 245 -2.18 -1.30 3.82
C GLY A 245 -3.33 -1.17 2.83
N GLY A 246 -4.13 -2.24 2.69
CA GLY A 246 -5.37 -2.24 1.91
C GLY A 246 -6.42 -1.28 2.46
N ALA A 247 -6.50 -1.11 3.78
CA ALA A 247 -7.41 -0.14 4.39
C ALA A 247 -7.04 1.31 4.02
N CYS A 248 -5.74 1.63 3.96
CA CYS A 248 -5.27 2.96 3.55
C CYS A 248 -5.65 3.26 2.09
N THR A 249 -5.32 2.34 1.17
CA THR A 249 -5.57 2.52 -0.27
C THR A 249 -7.04 2.39 -0.64
N GLY A 250 -7.80 1.57 0.09
CA GLY A 250 -9.21 1.28 -0.14
C GLY A 250 -10.18 2.35 0.37
N LEU A 251 -9.70 3.28 1.22
CA LEU A 251 -10.51 4.32 1.86
C LEU A 251 -9.94 5.74 1.72
N GLY A 252 -8.73 5.90 1.16
CA GLY A 252 -8.05 7.19 1.12
C GLY A 252 -7.64 7.67 2.51
N LEU A 253 -7.28 6.75 3.41
CA LEU A 253 -6.85 7.06 4.77
C LEU A 253 -5.34 7.27 4.84
N SER A 254 -4.92 8.25 5.65
CA SER A 254 -3.53 8.34 6.08
C SER A 254 -3.23 7.20 7.06
N PRO A 255 -2.07 6.52 6.96
CA PRO A 255 -1.68 5.48 7.92
C PRO A 255 -1.76 5.95 9.39
N GLN A 256 -1.48 7.24 9.65
CA GLN A 256 -1.54 7.82 11.00
C GLN A 256 -2.96 7.98 11.56
N SER A 257 -3.99 7.85 10.70
CA SER A 257 -5.39 7.93 11.13
C SER A 257 -5.89 6.65 11.79
N ILE A 258 -5.14 5.56 11.68
CA ILE A 258 -5.48 4.27 12.29
C ILE A 258 -4.73 4.15 13.61
N ALA A 259 -5.45 4.11 14.74
CA ALA A 259 -4.79 4.02 16.05
C ALA A 259 -4.69 2.62 16.61
N GLY A 260 -5.45 1.67 16.07
CA GLY A 260 -5.42 0.30 16.55
C GLY A 260 -5.85 -0.69 15.49
N VAL A 261 -5.23 -1.85 15.52
CA VAL A 261 -5.52 -2.97 14.62
C VAL A 261 -5.71 -4.21 15.49
N LEU A 262 -6.92 -4.75 15.47
CA LEU A 262 -7.25 -6.03 16.11
C LEU A 262 -7.03 -7.15 15.10
N GLY A 263 -6.10 -8.05 15.43
CA GLY A 263 -5.89 -9.30 14.70
C GLY A 263 -6.84 -10.37 15.23
N VAL A 264 -7.71 -10.90 14.37
CA VAL A 264 -8.62 -12.00 14.71
C VAL A 264 -8.01 -13.31 14.23
N PHE A 265 -7.86 -14.24 15.15
CA PHE A 265 -7.30 -15.56 14.92
C PHE A 265 -8.28 -16.61 15.45
N LYS A 266 -8.36 -17.74 14.78
CA LYS A 266 -9.01 -18.93 15.32
C LYS A 266 -7.99 -19.73 16.14
N ALA A 267 -8.43 -20.45 17.17
CA ALA A 267 -7.58 -21.28 18.02
C ALA A 267 -6.88 -22.44 17.26
N TYR A 268 -7.29 -22.68 16.03
CA TYR A 268 -6.69 -23.60 15.08
C TYR A 268 -6.69 -22.93 13.70
N SER A 269 -6.06 -23.54 12.70
CA SER A 269 -5.98 -22.98 11.36
C SER A 269 -7.02 -23.63 10.46
N THR A 270 -7.63 -22.82 9.58
CA THR A 270 -8.53 -23.31 8.53
C THR A 270 -8.22 -22.65 7.21
N ARG A 271 -8.35 -23.40 6.11
CA ARG A 271 -8.17 -22.87 4.76
C ARG A 271 -9.28 -23.35 3.82
N VAL A 272 -9.80 -22.44 3.01
CA VAL A 272 -10.71 -22.72 1.89
C VAL A 272 -9.91 -22.65 0.59
N GLY A 273 -10.10 -23.61 -0.31
CA GLY A 273 -9.43 -23.62 -1.62
C GLY A 273 -8.04 -24.26 -1.62
N GLY A 274 -7.33 -24.08 -2.73
CA GLY A 274 -6.00 -24.64 -2.93
C GLY A 274 -4.89 -23.91 -2.16
N GLY A 275 -3.66 -24.39 -2.33
CA GLY A 275 -2.45 -23.78 -1.80
C GLY A 275 -1.92 -24.40 -0.51
N PRO A 276 -0.64 -24.17 -0.17
CA PRO A 276 0.01 -24.83 0.94
C PRO A 276 -0.51 -24.34 2.30
N MET A 277 -0.61 -25.25 3.25
CA MET A 277 -0.95 -24.97 4.64
C MET A 277 -0.07 -25.87 5.50
N PRO A 278 1.14 -25.42 5.91
CA PRO A 278 2.11 -26.29 6.56
C PRO A 278 1.56 -27.00 7.80
N SER A 279 0.73 -26.33 8.59
CA SER A 279 0.13 -26.89 9.80
C SER A 279 -1.11 -27.78 9.56
N GLU A 280 -1.44 -28.09 8.31
CA GLU A 280 -2.56 -28.98 7.98
C GLU A 280 -2.38 -30.37 8.60
N ILE A 281 -3.51 -30.94 9.02
CA ILE A 281 -3.61 -32.32 9.50
C ILE A 281 -4.68 -33.05 8.69
N GLU A 282 -4.41 -34.32 8.36
CA GLU A 282 -5.27 -35.15 7.49
C GLU A 282 -5.80 -36.40 8.19
N ASP A 283 -5.63 -36.48 9.52
CA ASP A 283 -6.08 -37.60 10.33
C ASP A 283 -7.52 -37.43 10.84
N ASP A 284 -8.03 -38.45 11.54
CA ASP A 284 -9.36 -38.46 12.16
C ASP A 284 -9.62 -37.22 13.05
N PHE A 285 -8.55 -36.58 13.53
CA PHE A 285 -8.63 -35.35 14.31
C PHE A 285 -9.11 -34.16 13.47
N ALA A 286 -8.63 -33.99 12.22
CA ALA A 286 -9.15 -32.97 11.31
C ALA A 286 -10.64 -33.17 11.02
N GLU A 287 -11.09 -34.41 10.84
CA GLU A 287 -12.50 -34.71 10.64
C GLU A 287 -13.34 -34.35 11.87
N LYS A 288 -12.88 -34.75 13.06
CA LYS A 288 -13.54 -34.42 14.33
C LYS A 288 -13.69 -32.91 14.53
N ILE A 289 -12.62 -32.12 14.32
CA ILE A 289 -12.73 -30.65 14.40
C ILE A 289 -13.69 -30.12 13.35
N ARG A 290 -13.60 -30.61 12.10
CA ARG A 290 -14.47 -30.14 11.01
C ARG A 290 -15.95 -30.37 11.33
N GLU A 291 -16.30 -31.52 11.89
CA GLU A 291 -17.66 -31.86 12.28
C GLU A 291 -18.13 -31.04 13.49
N ILE A 292 -17.33 -30.93 14.56
CA ILE A 292 -17.70 -30.17 15.76
C ILE A 292 -17.87 -28.69 15.42
N ALA A 293 -16.95 -28.11 14.65
CA ALA A 293 -16.94 -26.69 14.33
C ALA A 293 -17.81 -26.31 13.12
N GLN A 294 -18.36 -27.30 12.40
CA GLN A 294 -19.15 -27.12 11.18
C GLN A 294 -18.36 -26.33 10.11
N GLU A 295 -17.13 -26.76 9.85
CA GLU A 295 -16.16 -26.05 9.00
C GLU A 295 -16.40 -26.30 7.51
N TYR A 296 -17.50 -25.74 7.01
CA TYR A 296 -17.92 -25.77 5.61
C TYR A 296 -18.10 -24.35 5.10
N GLY A 297 -17.67 -24.07 3.86
CA GLY A 297 -17.83 -22.76 3.25
C GLY A 297 -19.30 -22.38 3.13
N THR A 298 -19.69 -21.22 3.66
CA THR A 298 -21.08 -20.73 3.61
C THR A 298 -21.57 -20.50 2.18
N THR A 299 -20.72 -19.96 1.31
CA THR A 299 -21.08 -19.69 -0.09
C THR A 299 -20.92 -20.90 -1.00
N THR A 300 -19.89 -21.73 -0.78
CA THR A 300 -19.50 -22.82 -1.71
C THR A 300 -19.91 -24.21 -1.23
N GLY A 301 -20.23 -24.38 0.05
CA GLY A 301 -20.48 -25.68 0.69
C GLY A 301 -19.23 -26.56 0.86
N ARG A 302 -18.05 -26.11 0.43
CA ARG A 302 -16.83 -26.94 0.44
C ARG A 302 -16.32 -27.13 1.86
N ALA A 303 -15.92 -28.37 2.18
CA ALA A 303 -15.22 -28.69 3.41
C ALA A 303 -13.90 -27.89 3.51
N ARG A 304 -13.64 -27.33 4.68
CA ARG A 304 -12.39 -26.61 4.96
C ARG A 304 -11.31 -27.59 5.37
N ARG A 305 -10.09 -27.27 4.97
CA ARG A 305 -8.87 -27.92 5.45
C ARG A 305 -8.61 -27.42 6.86
N ILE A 306 -8.22 -28.33 7.75
CA ILE A 306 -8.03 -28.08 9.17
C ILE A 306 -6.56 -28.28 9.50
N GLY A 307 -6.02 -27.46 10.38
CA GLY A 307 -4.68 -27.65 10.91
C GLY A 307 -4.54 -27.04 12.28
N TRP A 308 -3.42 -27.33 12.93
CA TRP A 308 -3.10 -26.70 14.21
C TRP A 308 -2.84 -25.20 14.04
N PHE A 309 -2.84 -24.48 15.17
CA PHE A 309 -2.47 -23.08 15.17
C PHE A 309 -1.05 -22.90 14.62
N ASP A 310 -0.89 -22.01 13.65
CA ASP A 310 0.38 -21.75 13.00
C ASP A 310 1.00 -20.45 13.54
N GLY A 311 1.92 -20.58 14.48
CA GLY A 311 2.62 -19.47 15.11
C GLY A 311 3.55 -18.72 14.15
N VAL A 312 4.17 -19.41 13.20
CA VAL A 312 5.05 -18.80 12.19
C VAL A 312 4.24 -17.90 11.26
N ALA A 313 3.10 -18.39 10.78
CA ALA A 313 2.19 -17.62 9.95
C ALA A 313 1.54 -16.47 10.72
N ALA A 314 1.17 -16.69 11.99
CA ALA A 314 0.57 -15.65 12.81
C ALA A 314 1.54 -14.51 13.15
N LYS A 315 2.80 -14.83 13.45
CA LYS A 315 3.90 -13.86 13.63
C LYS A 315 4.15 -13.04 12.35
N TYR A 316 4.07 -13.68 11.18
CA TYR A 316 4.15 -12.96 9.92
C TYR A 316 2.95 -12.02 9.72
N SER A 317 1.73 -12.45 10.03
CA SER A 317 0.55 -11.56 9.99
C SER A 317 0.66 -10.38 10.94
N GLN A 318 1.26 -10.57 12.13
CA GLN A 318 1.60 -9.48 13.05
C GLN A 318 2.59 -8.50 12.42
N LEU A 319 3.65 -9.00 11.77
CA LEU A 319 4.65 -8.16 11.10
C LEU A 319 4.02 -7.28 10.01
N VAL A 320 3.11 -7.84 9.21
CA VAL A 320 2.46 -7.13 8.10
C VAL A 320 1.49 -6.04 8.57
N ASN A 321 0.74 -6.30 9.66
CA ASN A 321 -0.37 -5.44 10.06
C ASN A 321 -0.09 -4.58 11.30
N GLY A 322 0.91 -4.94 12.10
CA GLY A 322 1.19 -4.30 13.38
C GLY A 322 -0.01 -4.37 14.34
N PHE A 323 -0.53 -5.57 14.62
CA PHE A 323 -1.67 -5.70 15.53
C PHE A 323 -1.34 -5.09 16.90
N THR A 324 -2.27 -4.28 17.39
CA THR A 324 -2.23 -3.68 18.73
C THR A 324 -2.97 -4.53 19.76
N GLY A 325 -3.74 -5.51 19.28
CA GLY A 325 -4.36 -6.53 20.13
C GLY A 325 -4.85 -7.73 19.31
N LEU A 326 -5.01 -8.86 19.98
CA LEU A 326 -5.48 -10.11 19.38
C LEU A 326 -6.84 -10.52 19.92
N VAL A 327 -7.66 -11.13 19.07
CA VAL A 327 -8.88 -11.83 19.45
C VAL A 327 -8.76 -13.27 19.00
N LEU A 328 -8.77 -14.20 19.96
CA LEU A 328 -8.79 -15.63 19.68
C LEU A 328 -10.23 -16.13 19.70
N THR A 329 -10.66 -16.78 18.62
CA THR A 329 -12.01 -17.33 18.47
C THR A 329 -11.98 -18.86 18.46
N ARG A 330 -13.14 -19.47 18.73
CA ARG A 330 -13.35 -20.94 18.65
C ARG A 330 -12.43 -21.76 19.56
N LEU A 331 -12.07 -21.22 20.73
CA LEU A 331 -11.30 -21.96 21.73
C LEU A 331 -12.04 -23.20 22.22
N ASP A 332 -13.37 -23.10 22.33
CA ASP A 332 -14.31 -24.16 22.75
C ASP A 332 -14.23 -25.41 21.88
N ILE A 333 -13.76 -25.28 20.64
CA ILE A 333 -13.56 -26.41 19.73
C ILE A 333 -12.39 -27.30 20.18
N LEU A 334 -11.47 -26.78 21.00
CA LEU A 334 -10.34 -27.51 21.57
C LEU A 334 -10.64 -28.07 22.97
N ASP A 335 -11.89 -27.95 23.47
CA ASP A 335 -12.30 -28.59 24.73
C ASP A 335 -12.37 -30.12 24.56
N GLY A 336 -11.99 -30.87 25.60
CA GLY A 336 -12.06 -32.33 25.62
C GLY A 336 -10.87 -33.03 24.95
N PHE A 337 -9.79 -32.30 24.65
CA PHE A 337 -8.57 -32.86 24.07
C PHE A 337 -7.52 -33.10 25.15
N GLU A 338 -6.81 -34.24 25.07
CA GLU A 338 -5.73 -34.57 26.01
C GLU A 338 -4.47 -33.74 25.76
N SER A 339 -4.16 -33.45 24.50
CA SER A 339 -3.07 -32.56 24.09
C SER A 339 -3.48 -31.69 22.90
N VAL A 340 -2.87 -30.50 22.83
CA VAL A 340 -3.00 -29.56 21.72
C VAL A 340 -1.62 -29.22 21.18
N LYS A 341 -1.52 -28.97 19.86
CA LYS A 341 -0.25 -28.64 19.21
C LYS A 341 -0.26 -27.23 18.64
N ILE A 342 0.91 -26.60 18.64
CA ILE A 342 1.15 -25.30 18.02
C ILE A 342 2.37 -25.43 17.11
N CYS A 343 2.27 -24.99 15.85
CA CYS A 343 3.43 -24.92 14.98
C CYS A 343 4.28 -23.71 15.37
N VAL A 344 5.52 -23.94 15.77
CA VAL A 344 6.44 -22.91 16.29
C VAL A 344 7.56 -22.55 15.32
N SER A 345 7.91 -23.47 14.43
CA SER A 345 8.84 -23.26 13.32
C SER A 345 8.50 -24.20 12.17
N TYR A 346 9.09 -23.97 11.01
CA TYR A 346 9.02 -24.90 9.89
C TYR A 346 10.37 -25.61 9.72
N ARG A 347 10.35 -26.81 9.16
CA ARG A 347 11.53 -27.52 8.68
C ARG A 347 11.42 -27.71 7.18
N VAL A 348 12.48 -27.40 6.44
CA VAL A 348 12.55 -27.66 5.01
C VAL A 348 13.96 -28.09 4.64
N ASP A 349 14.07 -29.20 3.91
CA ASP A 349 15.37 -29.76 3.50
C ASP A 349 16.36 -29.95 4.68
N GLY A 350 15.84 -30.31 5.86
CA GLY A 350 16.60 -30.52 7.09
C GLY A 350 16.98 -29.23 7.85
N GLN A 351 16.61 -28.05 7.36
CA GLN A 351 16.88 -26.76 7.99
C GLN A 351 15.63 -26.19 8.66
N GLU A 352 15.82 -25.57 9.81
CA GLU A 352 14.74 -24.87 10.53
C GLU A 352 14.54 -23.45 9.97
N VAL A 353 13.28 -23.06 9.81
CA VAL A 353 12.84 -21.79 9.23
C VAL A 353 11.80 -21.16 10.16
N ASP A 354 12.15 -20.02 10.74
CA ASP A 354 11.29 -19.19 11.61
C ASP A 354 10.75 -17.96 10.85
N ARG A 355 10.35 -18.17 9.59
CA ARG A 355 9.68 -17.12 8.81
C ARG A 355 8.71 -17.74 7.82
N PHE A 356 7.63 -17.04 7.55
CA PHE A 356 6.69 -17.44 6.51
C PHE A 356 7.34 -17.27 5.12
N PRO A 357 7.54 -18.35 4.34
CA PRO A 357 8.18 -18.24 3.03
C PRO A 357 7.30 -17.57 1.99
N ALA A 358 7.86 -16.62 1.23
CA ALA A 358 7.19 -16.01 0.08
C ALA A 358 7.11 -16.93 -1.15
N ASN A 359 8.04 -17.88 -1.28
CA ASN A 359 8.01 -18.86 -2.37
C ASN A 359 7.05 -19.99 -2.01
N THR A 360 5.93 -20.09 -2.73
CA THR A 360 4.88 -21.08 -2.49
C THR A 360 5.35 -22.52 -2.66
N SER A 361 6.31 -22.80 -3.55
CA SER A 361 6.91 -24.13 -3.69
C SER A 361 7.80 -24.49 -2.50
N LEU A 362 8.39 -23.49 -1.83
CA LEU A 362 9.13 -23.70 -0.57
C LEU A 362 8.14 -23.91 0.58
N LEU A 363 7.12 -23.06 0.68
CA LEU A 363 6.05 -23.17 1.68
C LEU A 363 5.33 -24.53 1.60
N ALA A 364 5.13 -25.08 0.41
CA ALA A 364 4.53 -26.40 0.21
C ALA A 364 5.41 -27.57 0.68
N ARG A 365 6.73 -27.38 0.81
CA ARG A 365 7.65 -28.39 1.36
C ARG A 365 7.93 -28.19 2.84
N CYS A 366 7.42 -27.12 3.45
CA CYS A 366 7.61 -26.86 4.86
C CYS A 366 6.86 -27.89 5.70
N GLU A 367 7.61 -28.64 6.50
CA GLU A 367 7.08 -29.51 7.54
C GLU A 367 6.92 -28.70 8.83
N PRO A 368 5.74 -28.75 9.49
CA PRO A 368 5.54 -28.02 10.74
C PRO A 368 6.32 -28.67 11.88
N VAL A 369 7.07 -27.87 12.64
CA VAL A 369 7.64 -28.28 13.92
C VAL A 369 6.64 -27.89 15.01
N TYR A 370 6.09 -28.90 15.68
CA TYR A 370 5.06 -28.71 16.70
C TYR A 370 5.66 -28.67 18.11
N GLU A 371 5.17 -27.72 18.91
CA GLU A 371 5.19 -27.79 20.36
C GLU A 371 3.89 -28.42 20.84
N GLU A 372 3.98 -29.46 21.67
CA GLU A 372 2.83 -30.14 22.24
C GLU A 372 2.59 -29.64 23.66
N MET A 373 1.35 -29.22 23.92
CA MET A 373 0.91 -28.70 25.21
C MET A 373 -0.20 -29.59 25.78
N PRO A 374 -0.32 -29.69 27.11
CA PRO A 374 -1.46 -30.36 27.74
C PRO A 374 -2.77 -29.68 27.31
N GLY A 375 -3.76 -30.48 26.92
CA GLY A 375 -5.11 -30.00 26.63
C GLY A 375 -5.95 -29.82 27.89
N TRP A 376 -7.26 -29.69 27.73
CA TRP A 376 -8.20 -29.49 28.83
C TRP A 376 -9.52 -30.20 28.54
N ASN A 377 -10.19 -30.69 29.59
CA ASN A 377 -11.47 -31.38 29.47
C ASN A 377 -12.65 -30.52 29.89
N GLU A 378 -12.41 -29.49 30.69
CA GLU A 378 -13.43 -28.58 31.18
C GLU A 378 -13.89 -27.64 30.07
N PRO A 379 -15.21 -27.33 30.00
CA PRO A 379 -15.75 -26.47 28.96
C PRO A 379 -15.26 -25.03 29.12
N THR A 380 -14.79 -24.43 28.04
CA THR A 380 -14.46 -23.01 27.93
C THR A 380 -15.64 -22.17 27.45
N ALA A 381 -16.64 -22.82 26.85
CA ALA A 381 -17.90 -22.18 26.45
C ALA A 381 -18.60 -21.53 27.65
N SER A 382 -19.13 -20.31 27.46
CA SER A 382 -19.79 -19.48 28.49
C SER A 382 -18.88 -18.82 29.52
N ALA A 383 -17.56 -19.01 29.46
CA ALA A 383 -16.64 -18.15 30.21
C ALA A 383 -16.89 -16.67 29.83
N THR A 384 -16.57 -15.73 30.70
CA THR A 384 -16.67 -14.28 30.44
C THR A 384 -15.44 -13.54 30.93
N LYS A 385 -14.56 -14.25 31.64
CA LYS A 385 -13.30 -13.77 32.21
C LYS A 385 -12.23 -14.85 32.05
N LEU A 386 -10.98 -14.45 31.85
CA LEU A 386 -9.84 -15.38 31.74
C LEU A 386 -9.71 -16.31 32.95
N CYS A 387 -9.99 -15.82 34.16
CA CYS A 387 -9.93 -16.63 35.38
C CYS A 387 -10.98 -17.74 35.48
N GLN A 388 -11.96 -17.78 34.56
CA GLN A 388 -12.95 -18.85 34.47
C GLN A 388 -12.51 -19.97 33.51
N LEU A 389 -11.44 -19.74 32.74
CA LEU A 389 -10.91 -20.73 31.81
C LEU A 389 -10.03 -21.75 32.57
N PRO A 390 -9.94 -22.99 32.07
CA PRO A 390 -9.02 -24.00 32.59
C PRO A 390 -7.57 -23.51 32.52
N ALA A 391 -6.74 -23.89 33.50
CA ALA A 391 -5.36 -23.43 33.58
C ALA A 391 -4.56 -23.72 32.30
N ASN A 392 -4.78 -24.88 31.67
CA ASN A 392 -4.12 -25.23 30.41
C ASN A 392 -4.61 -24.39 29.23
N ALA A 393 -5.90 -24.05 29.18
CA ALA A 393 -6.45 -23.12 28.18
C ALA A 393 -5.88 -21.70 28.37
N VAL A 394 -5.69 -21.26 29.62
CA VAL A 394 -5.02 -19.99 29.93
C VAL A 394 -3.55 -20.03 29.50
N ALA A 395 -2.83 -21.12 29.77
CA ALA A 395 -1.45 -21.31 29.33
C ALA A 395 -1.30 -21.35 27.79
N TYR A 396 -2.33 -21.81 27.08
CA TYR A 396 -2.40 -21.73 25.62
C TYR A 396 -2.51 -20.28 25.12
N ILE A 397 -3.23 -19.41 25.85
CA ILE A 397 -3.61 -18.05 25.41
C ILE A 397 -2.79 -16.93 26.09
N HIS A 398 -2.96 -16.70 27.40
CA HIS A 398 -2.46 -15.53 28.15
C HIS A 398 -2.05 -15.86 29.60
N PRO A 399 -0.89 -15.38 30.12
CA PRO A 399 0.29 -14.88 29.39
C PRO A 399 1.00 -16.08 28.73
N GLY A 400 0.30 -16.67 27.76
CA GLY A 400 0.50 -18.02 27.30
C GLY A 400 1.17 -18.06 25.94
N ARG A 401 1.17 -19.24 25.33
CA ARG A 401 2.02 -19.53 24.20
C ARG A 401 1.66 -18.77 22.92
N ILE A 402 0.37 -18.53 22.66
CA ILE A 402 -0.06 -17.78 21.47
C ILE A 402 0.45 -16.34 21.48
N GLU A 403 0.30 -15.60 22.57
CA GLU A 403 0.75 -14.20 22.62
C GLU A 403 2.26 -14.06 22.43
N GLU A 404 3.03 -14.99 23.01
CA GLU A 404 4.49 -15.02 22.88
C GLU A 404 4.91 -15.25 21.43
N LEU A 405 4.30 -16.24 20.76
CA LEU A 405 4.62 -16.57 19.36
C LEU A 405 4.22 -15.46 18.39
N VAL A 406 3.04 -14.86 18.60
CA VAL A 406 2.56 -13.77 17.74
C VAL A 406 3.30 -12.47 18.02
N GLY A 407 3.76 -12.25 19.26
CA GLY A 407 4.37 -10.98 19.69
C GLY A 407 3.36 -9.87 19.90
N CYS A 408 2.12 -10.20 20.29
CA CYS A 408 1.03 -9.24 20.53
C CYS A 408 0.11 -9.77 21.66
N GLN A 409 -0.45 -8.85 22.46
CA GLN A 409 -1.31 -9.20 23.60
C GLN A 409 -2.75 -9.51 23.18
N THR A 410 -3.42 -10.44 23.87
CA THR A 410 -4.85 -10.70 23.72
C THR A 410 -5.69 -9.58 24.35
N CYS A 411 -6.76 -9.19 23.67
CA CYS A 411 -7.64 -8.12 24.11
C CYS A 411 -8.45 -8.54 25.35
N ARG A 412 -8.24 -7.86 26.49
CA ARG A 412 -8.84 -8.19 27.79
C ARG A 412 -10.34 -7.85 27.91
N SER A 413 -10.90 -7.09 26.97
CA SER A 413 -12.27 -6.57 27.02
C SER A 413 -13.26 -7.30 26.11
N CYS A 414 -12.90 -8.46 25.54
CA CYS A 414 -13.80 -9.25 24.71
C CYS A 414 -14.20 -10.55 25.44
N PRO A 415 -15.45 -10.71 25.92
CA PRO A 415 -15.92 -12.01 26.40
C PRO A 415 -16.03 -13.01 25.23
N PRO A 416 -15.89 -14.33 25.43
CA PRO A 416 -16.18 -15.29 24.38
C PRO A 416 -17.65 -15.15 23.95
N ALA A 417 -17.90 -15.48 22.68
CA ALA A 417 -19.19 -15.28 22.04
C ALA A 417 -20.34 -15.84 22.91
N PRO A 418 -21.35 -15.02 23.27
CA PRO A 418 -22.46 -15.50 24.08
C PRO A 418 -23.29 -16.50 23.27
N ALA A 419 -23.63 -17.63 23.90
CA ALA A 419 -24.76 -18.44 23.48
C ALA A 419 -26.02 -17.58 23.58
N ALA A 420 -26.82 -17.52 22.51
CA ALA A 420 -28.05 -16.73 22.43
C ALA A 420 -28.90 -16.85 23.71
N ARG A 421 -29.04 -15.75 24.46
CA ARG A 421 -29.95 -15.65 25.61
C ARG A 421 -30.97 -14.54 25.38
N ARG A 422 -32.24 -14.91 25.57
CA ARG A 422 -33.46 -14.09 25.44
C ARG A 422 -33.53 -12.96 26.49
N PRO A 423 -34.26 -11.86 26.20
CA PRO A 423 -34.29 -10.68 27.05
C PRO A 423 -35.34 -10.76 28.18
N SER A 424 -35.02 -10.18 29.33
CA SER A 424 -36.00 -9.77 30.35
C SER A 424 -35.80 -8.30 30.70
N TYR A 425 -36.92 -7.56 30.71
CA TYR A 425 -37.03 -6.11 30.78
C TYR A 425 -36.99 -5.51 32.19
N SER A 426 -36.89 -4.17 32.20
CA SER A 426 -37.23 -3.15 33.22
C SER A 426 -36.13 -2.71 34.17
N ALA A 427 -36.06 -1.46 34.66
CA ALA A 427 -36.48 -0.12 34.21
C ALA A 427 -35.87 0.89 35.22
N GLN A 428 -35.44 2.05 34.72
CA GLN A 428 -35.50 3.40 35.33
C GLN A 428 -34.82 3.76 36.69
N SER A 429 -33.88 4.71 36.56
CA SER A 429 -33.92 6.11 37.06
C SER A 429 -33.11 6.56 38.28
N SER A 430 -32.62 7.81 38.11
CA SER A 430 -32.20 8.85 39.07
C SER A 430 -30.87 8.67 39.81
N SER A 431 -30.15 9.70 40.25
CA SER A 431 -29.87 11.08 39.78
C SER A 431 -28.71 11.57 40.68
N ASP A 432 -27.99 12.58 40.21
CA ASP A 432 -27.19 13.56 40.97
C ASP A 432 -25.84 13.17 41.60
N GLY A 433 -24.83 14.00 41.31
CA GLY A 433 -23.51 13.99 41.94
C GLY A 433 -22.51 14.85 41.16
N GLU A 434 -22.45 16.12 41.51
CA GLU A 434 -21.59 17.18 40.94
C GLU A 434 -20.10 16.83 40.87
N GLY A 435 -19.45 17.31 39.81
CA GLY A 435 -18.00 17.34 39.67
C GLY A 435 -17.63 17.98 38.34
N ALA A 436 -17.57 19.31 38.30
CA ALA A 436 -17.20 20.06 37.11
C ALA A 436 -15.78 19.67 36.66
N VAL A 437 -15.68 18.91 35.56
CA VAL A 437 -14.41 18.64 34.88
C VAL A 437 -14.20 19.74 33.85
N THR A 438 -13.32 20.67 34.16
CA THR A 438 -12.76 21.62 33.20
C THR A 438 -12.05 20.84 32.09
N SER A 439 -12.60 20.92 30.87
CA SER A 439 -11.99 20.34 29.68
C SER A 439 -10.64 21.01 29.41
N ILE A 440 -9.59 20.21 29.23
CA ILE A 440 -8.28 20.67 28.74
C ILE A 440 -8.30 20.51 27.22
N PRO A 441 -8.44 21.60 26.44
CA PRO A 441 -8.84 21.51 25.04
C PRO A 441 -7.70 21.11 24.10
N THR A 442 -6.43 21.19 24.54
CA THR A 442 -5.28 20.86 23.70
C THR A 442 -4.18 20.08 24.44
N THR A 443 -3.39 19.31 23.69
CA THR A 443 -2.20 18.60 24.20
C THR A 443 -1.20 19.57 24.83
N THR A 444 -1.10 20.80 24.32
CA THR A 444 -0.21 21.84 24.86
C THR A 444 -0.68 22.33 26.23
N ASP A 445 -1.99 22.47 26.44
CA ASP A 445 -2.56 22.85 27.75
C ASP A 445 -2.38 21.74 28.78
N LEU A 446 -2.47 20.47 28.37
CA LEU A 446 -2.18 19.32 29.23
C LEU A 446 -0.71 19.29 29.66
N LEU A 447 0.22 19.52 28.74
CA LEU A 447 1.65 19.58 29.03
C LEU A 447 2.01 20.76 29.93
N ARG A 448 1.30 21.88 29.79
CA ARG A 448 1.45 23.05 30.67
C ARG A 448 0.94 22.76 32.08
N LEU A 449 -0.27 22.20 32.22
CA LEU A 449 -0.84 21.82 33.52
C LEU A 449 0.01 20.78 34.25
N LEU A 450 0.53 19.78 33.52
CA LEU A 450 1.47 18.81 34.09
C LEU A 450 2.76 19.47 34.60
N ARG A 451 3.23 20.60 34.03
CA ARG A 451 4.42 21.32 34.52
C ARG A 451 4.15 22.29 35.65
N GLU A 452 3.00 22.95 35.62
CA GLU A 452 2.71 24.10 36.48
C GLU A 452 1.87 23.75 37.71
N ASP A 453 1.13 22.63 37.68
CA ASP A 453 0.25 22.20 38.78
C ASP A 453 0.73 20.87 39.40
N PRO A 454 1.41 20.92 40.57
CA PRO A 454 1.89 19.73 41.28
C PRO A 454 0.77 18.81 41.75
N ASP A 455 -0.38 19.35 42.17
CA ASP A 455 -1.50 18.57 42.71
C ASP A 455 -2.23 17.83 41.59
N PHE A 456 -2.41 18.48 40.43
CA PHE A 456 -2.90 17.82 39.21
C PHE A 456 -1.94 16.73 38.73
N ARG A 457 -0.63 16.99 38.79
CA ARG A 457 0.40 15.99 38.45
C ARG A 457 0.35 14.79 39.38
N ASP A 458 0.12 14.98 40.67
CA ASP A 458 0.04 13.89 41.65
C ASP A 458 -1.29 13.13 41.55
N GLN A 459 -2.39 13.79 41.20
CA GLN A 459 -3.65 13.13 40.83
C GLN A 459 -3.50 12.26 39.57
N VAL A 460 -2.89 12.79 38.51
CA VAL A 460 -2.63 12.04 37.27
C VAL A 460 -1.64 10.89 37.51
N ARG A 461 -0.61 11.09 38.35
CA ARG A 461 0.29 10.02 38.80
C ARG A 461 -0.48 8.93 39.55
N SER A 462 -1.36 9.28 40.49
CA SER A 462 -2.11 8.28 41.24
C SER A 462 -3.03 7.41 40.35
N LEU A 463 -3.41 7.92 39.18
CA LEU A 463 -4.31 7.26 38.23
C LEU A 463 -3.60 6.40 37.18
N LEU A 464 -2.31 6.61 36.91
CA LEU A 464 -1.64 6.08 35.70
C LEU A 464 -0.31 5.32 35.93
N LEU A 465 0.00 4.85 37.13
CA LEU A 465 1.29 4.21 37.40
C LEU A 465 1.42 2.79 36.81
N THR A 466 1.92 2.68 35.59
CA THR A 466 2.78 1.56 35.16
C THR A 466 4.23 2.05 35.00
N GLN A 467 5.19 1.18 35.31
CA GLN A 467 6.63 1.47 35.27
C GLN A 467 7.10 1.93 33.88
N GLU A 468 6.37 1.57 32.82
CA GLU A 468 6.61 1.97 31.43
C GLU A 468 6.41 3.47 31.18
N LEU A 469 5.50 4.14 31.89
CA LEU A 469 5.29 5.58 31.78
C LEU A 469 6.39 6.40 32.47
N ILE A 470 7.08 5.81 33.45
CA ILE A 470 8.22 6.44 34.15
C ILE A 470 9.45 6.46 33.24
N GLU A 471 9.65 5.42 32.41
CA GLU A 471 10.77 5.30 31.47
C GLU A 471 10.53 6.03 30.13
N LEU A 472 9.32 6.53 29.89
CA LEU A 472 8.91 7.13 28.62
C LEU A 472 9.84 8.27 28.15
N PRO A 473 10.31 9.19 29.01
CA PRO A 473 11.22 10.26 28.60
C PRO A 473 12.56 9.74 28.07
N GLU A 474 13.11 8.70 28.70
CA GLU A 474 14.37 8.08 28.26
C GLU A 474 14.20 7.23 27.00
N ARG A 475 13.01 6.63 26.81
CA ARG A 475 12.66 5.94 25.56
C ARG A 475 12.47 6.92 24.41
N PHE A 476 11.83 8.07 24.65
CA PHE A 476 11.69 9.14 23.66
C PHE A 476 13.05 9.72 23.25
N ALA A 477 13.96 9.98 24.20
CA ALA A 477 15.30 10.45 23.88
C ALA A 477 16.11 9.46 23.03
N ARG A 478 16.00 8.15 23.33
CA ARG A 478 16.61 7.09 22.50
C ARG A 478 15.99 7.00 21.11
N PHE A 479 14.68 7.18 21.03
CA PHE A 479 13.95 7.18 19.75
C PHE A 479 14.30 8.41 18.90
N GLU A 480 14.37 9.61 19.47
CA GLU A 480 14.83 10.82 18.78
C GLU A 480 16.24 10.63 18.22
N THR A 481 17.17 10.10 19.02
CA THR A 481 18.54 9.81 18.57
C THR A 481 18.57 8.78 17.42
N TYR A 482 17.71 7.76 17.49
CA TYR A 482 17.58 6.75 16.44
C TYR A 482 17.00 7.34 15.14
N VAL A 483 15.97 8.17 15.26
CA VAL A 483 15.31 8.84 14.13
C VAL A 483 16.26 9.85 13.48
N GLU A 484 16.99 10.65 14.26
CA GLU A 484 17.99 11.59 13.74
C GLU A 484 19.10 10.86 12.97
N ARG A 485 19.58 9.73 13.50
CA ARG A 485 20.58 8.90 12.81
C ARG A 485 20.05 8.33 11.49
N HIS A 486 18.83 7.79 11.48
CA HIS A 486 18.23 7.26 10.25
C HIS A 486 17.84 8.34 9.25
N LEU A 487 17.41 9.53 9.69
CA LEU A 487 17.20 10.66 8.80
C LEU A 487 18.50 11.14 8.17
N ALA A 488 19.62 11.14 8.92
CA ALA A 488 20.93 11.44 8.37
C ALA A 488 21.36 10.38 7.32
N GLU A 489 21.13 9.09 7.57
CA GLU A 489 21.41 8.00 6.63
C GLU A 489 20.53 8.07 5.37
N ILE A 490 19.23 8.36 5.53
CA ILE A 490 18.30 8.55 4.41
C ILE A 490 18.70 9.78 3.61
N SER A 491 19.04 10.90 4.25
CA SER A 491 19.50 12.11 3.58
C SER A 491 20.80 11.86 2.80
N ALA A 492 21.73 11.07 3.33
CA ALA A 492 22.96 10.69 2.64
C ALA A 492 22.66 9.80 1.42
N ASN A 493 21.73 8.85 1.54
CA ASN A 493 21.34 7.96 0.45
C ASN A 493 20.52 8.67 -0.64
N VAL A 494 19.65 9.62 -0.26
CA VAL A 494 18.92 10.48 -1.21
C VAL A 494 19.90 11.36 -1.98
N SER A 495 20.82 12.04 -1.32
CA SER A 495 21.87 12.83 -2.00
C SER A 495 22.71 11.98 -2.97
N LYS A 496 23.05 10.74 -2.59
CA LYS A 496 23.78 9.82 -3.46
C LYS A 496 22.96 9.42 -4.69
N ASN A 497 21.70 9.03 -4.51
CA ASN A 497 20.83 8.59 -5.61
C ASN A 497 20.42 9.74 -6.54
N THR A 498 20.20 10.95 -6.02
CA THR A 498 19.98 12.15 -6.84
C THR A 498 21.22 12.52 -7.65
N GLY A 499 22.41 12.34 -7.07
CA GLY A 499 23.70 12.52 -7.78
C GLY A 499 23.95 11.49 -8.89
N ASP A 500 23.47 10.26 -8.73
CA ASP A 500 23.64 9.20 -9.73
C ASP A 500 22.61 9.32 -10.89
N ILE A 501 21.38 9.76 -10.59
CA ILE A 501 20.36 10.09 -11.61
C ILE A 501 20.75 11.35 -12.41
N GLY A 502 21.31 12.37 -11.74
CA GLY A 502 21.83 13.58 -12.39
C GLY A 502 22.99 13.28 -13.36
N ARG A 503 23.93 12.41 -12.96
CA ARG A 503 25.06 11.98 -13.81
C ARG A 503 24.64 11.21 -15.05
N LEU A 504 23.58 10.39 -14.97
CA LEU A 504 23.08 9.64 -16.12
C LEU A 504 22.38 10.54 -17.16
N ARG A 505 21.57 11.51 -16.71
CA ARG A 505 20.91 12.50 -17.60
C ARG A 505 21.90 13.48 -18.22
N GLY A 506 22.89 13.96 -17.47
CA GLY A 506 23.95 14.84 -17.97
C GLY A 506 24.79 14.18 -19.06
N ALA A 507 25.25 12.94 -18.83
CA ALA A 507 26.11 12.24 -19.79
C ALA A 507 25.44 11.94 -21.14
N GLU A 508 24.13 11.68 -21.17
CA GLU A 508 23.37 11.48 -22.41
C GLU A 508 23.15 12.81 -23.17
N TYR A 509 22.84 13.88 -22.44
CA TYR A 509 22.70 15.23 -22.98
C TYR A 509 24.01 15.72 -23.62
N GLU A 510 25.13 15.59 -22.90
CA GLU A 510 26.45 15.99 -23.34
C GLU A 510 26.96 15.13 -24.52
N ARG A 511 26.66 13.82 -24.58
CA ARG A 511 26.93 12.99 -25.80
C ARG A 511 26.21 13.54 -27.02
N ARG A 512 24.94 13.94 -26.85
CA ARG A 512 24.10 14.45 -27.94
C ARG A 512 24.62 15.80 -28.43
N VAL A 513 24.89 16.72 -27.51
CA VAL A 513 25.38 18.07 -27.81
C VAL A 513 26.81 18.05 -28.35
N GLY A 514 27.71 17.29 -27.73
CA GLY A 514 29.12 17.19 -28.11
C GLY A 514 29.33 16.74 -29.56
N ARG A 515 28.49 15.84 -30.08
CA ARG A 515 28.54 15.41 -31.51
C ARG A 515 28.26 16.53 -32.50
N SER A 516 27.47 17.53 -32.09
CA SER A 516 27.06 18.66 -32.93
C SER A 516 27.83 19.94 -32.62
N PHE A 517 28.67 19.96 -31.57
CA PHE A 517 29.39 21.14 -31.11
C PHE A 517 30.15 21.86 -32.22
N ALA A 518 30.93 21.13 -33.03
CA ALA A 518 31.71 21.74 -34.10
C ALA A 518 30.84 22.45 -35.16
N SER A 519 29.62 21.94 -35.40
CA SER A 519 28.65 22.58 -36.28
C SER A 519 28.13 23.88 -35.66
N TYR A 520 27.77 23.83 -34.37
CA TYR A 520 27.27 24.99 -33.66
C TYR A 520 28.32 26.11 -33.53
N ALA A 521 29.56 25.79 -33.20
CA ALA A 521 30.66 26.74 -33.15
C ALA A 521 30.93 27.38 -34.54
N SER A 522 30.86 26.59 -35.61
CA SER A 522 31.01 27.11 -36.98
C SER A 522 29.87 28.05 -37.38
N MET A 523 28.64 27.78 -36.91
CA MET A 523 27.50 28.67 -37.10
C MET A 523 27.67 29.98 -36.32
N ALA A 524 28.08 29.90 -35.05
CA ALA A 524 28.34 31.05 -34.19
C ALA A 524 29.41 31.96 -34.81
N PHE A 525 30.51 31.38 -35.31
CA PHE A 525 31.54 32.13 -36.01
C PHE A 525 30.99 32.85 -37.24
N ARG A 526 30.18 32.17 -38.06
CA ARG A 526 29.60 32.78 -39.26
C ARG A 526 28.65 33.93 -38.92
N GLN A 527 27.88 33.80 -37.84
CA GLN A 527 27.02 34.87 -37.37
C GLN A 527 27.83 36.08 -36.90
N ARG A 528 28.94 35.85 -36.19
CA ARG A 528 29.80 36.91 -35.64
C ARG A 528 30.61 37.63 -36.71
N HIS A 529 31.17 36.91 -37.69
CA HIS A 529 32.17 37.45 -38.63
C HIS A 529 31.70 37.52 -40.09
N GLY A 530 30.48 37.04 -40.41
CA GLY A 530 29.92 37.08 -41.76
C GLY A 530 30.56 36.14 -42.78
N ARG A 531 31.58 35.34 -42.38
CA ARG A 531 32.32 34.38 -43.23
C ARG A 531 32.42 33.00 -42.60
N ARG A 532 32.86 31.99 -43.35
CA ARG A 532 32.97 30.60 -42.86
C ARG A 532 34.40 30.28 -42.41
N LEU A 533 34.53 29.52 -41.32
CA LEU A 533 35.77 28.85 -40.96
C LEU A 533 36.11 27.76 -41.97
N SER A 534 37.39 27.63 -42.28
CA SER A 534 37.93 26.51 -43.05
C SER A 534 38.68 25.55 -42.11
N ARG A 535 38.84 24.27 -42.51
CA ARG A 535 39.60 23.25 -41.75
C ARG A 535 39.23 23.17 -40.26
N ASN A 536 37.94 23.20 -39.93
CA ASN A 536 37.47 23.08 -38.55
C ASN A 536 37.56 21.64 -38.05
N ARG A 537 38.05 21.48 -36.81
CA ARG A 537 38.25 20.17 -36.18
C ARG A 537 37.87 20.24 -34.70
N LEU A 538 37.06 19.27 -34.26
CA LEU A 538 36.84 19.03 -32.84
C LEU A 538 38.13 18.44 -32.24
N LEU A 539 38.73 19.16 -31.30
CA LEU A 539 40.00 18.80 -30.66
C LEU A 539 39.79 17.94 -29.42
N PHE A 540 38.82 18.33 -28.59
CA PHE A 540 38.49 17.67 -27.33
C PHE A 540 36.98 17.55 -27.15
N SER A 541 36.55 16.46 -26.50
CA SER A 541 35.24 16.33 -25.90
C SER A 541 35.30 15.33 -24.75
N GLY A 542 35.04 15.79 -23.53
CA GLY A 542 35.21 15.01 -22.30
C GLY A 542 34.41 13.70 -22.26
N ILE A 543 33.32 13.62 -23.03
CA ILE A 543 32.44 12.44 -23.07
C ILE A 543 32.63 11.55 -24.31
N LEU A 544 33.07 12.11 -25.44
CA LEU A 544 33.32 11.30 -26.64
C LEU A 544 34.71 10.66 -26.63
N GLY A 545 35.55 10.97 -25.63
CA GLY A 545 36.91 10.43 -25.48
C GLY A 545 37.81 10.71 -26.68
N ARG A 546 37.49 11.76 -27.46
CA ARG A 546 38.32 12.18 -28.59
C ARG A 546 39.29 13.23 -28.08
N ASP A 547 40.53 12.82 -27.91
CA ASP A 547 41.65 13.72 -27.75
C ASP A 547 42.55 13.65 -28.98
N SER A 548 42.74 14.77 -29.65
CA SER A 548 43.58 14.88 -30.84
C SER A 548 44.80 15.77 -30.64
N GLY A 549 45.35 15.74 -29.43
CA GLY A 549 46.52 16.50 -29.00
C GLY A 549 46.18 17.71 -28.11
N TYR A 550 44.97 17.75 -27.54
CA TYR A 550 44.55 18.80 -26.61
C TYR A 550 45.15 18.58 -25.21
N GLU A 551 45.20 17.34 -24.72
CA GLU A 551 45.87 17.06 -23.43
C GLU A 551 47.37 17.29 -23.52
N GLU A 552 48.00 16.93 -24.65
CA GLU A 552 49.42 17.21 -24.92
C GLU A 552 49.68 18.73 -24.98
N LEU A 553 48.80 19.49 -25.63
CA LEU A 553 48.87 20.96 -25.67
C LEU A 553 48.75 21.61 -24.28
N ILE A 554 47.94 21.05 -23.37
CA ILE A 554 47.86 21.52 -21.99
C ILE A 554 49.11 21.11 -21.20
N ALA A 555 49.58 19.87 -21.36
CA ALA A 555 50.77 19.36 -20.67
C ALA A 555 52.02 20.17 -21.04
N ASP A 556 52.23 20.43 -22.32
CA ASP A 556 53.33 21.26 -22.82
C ASP A 556 53.26 22.68 -22.24
N ALA A 557 52.06 23.27 -22.16
CA ALA A 557 51.86 24.61 -21.60
C ALA A 557 52.15 24.70 -20.09
N VAL A 558 51.92 23.61 -19.35
CA VAL A 558 52.28 23.51 -17.93
C VAL A 558 53.80 23.37 -17.76
N ASP A 559 54.42 22.50 -18.55
CA ASP A 559 55.87 22.28 -18.51
C ASP A 559 56.64 23.56 -18.88
N ASP A 560 56.12 24.33 -19.84
CA ASP A 560 56.66 25.64 -20.24
C ASP A 560 56.25 26.80 -19.31
N SER A 561 55.54 26.51 -18.20
CA SER A 561 55.06 27.50 -17.21
C SER A 561 54.21 28.64 -17.81
N MET A 562 53.47 28.35 -18.89
CA MET A 562 52.61 29.32 -19.57
C MET A 562 51.26 29.51 -18.90
N ILE A 563 50.83 28.56 -18.05
CA ILE A 563 49.57 28.61 -17.30
C ILE A 563 49.75 28.24 -15.83
N SER A 564 48.86 28.79 -14.99
CA SER A 564 48.73 28.41 -13.58
C SER A 564 48.04 27.06 -13.39
N ASP A 565 48.19 26.45 -12.21
CA ASP A 565 47.46 25.23 -11.82
C ASP A 565 45.93 25.43 -11.89
N ASP A 566 45.46 26.65 -11.59
CA ASP A 566 44.03 27.01 -11.68
C ASP A 566 43.57 27.08 -13.16
N GLU A 567 44.35 27.70 -14.05
CA GLU A 567 44.05 27.73 -15.50
C GLU A 567 44.10 26.33 -16.13
N ARG A 568 45.04 25.50 -15.69
CA ARG A 568 45.12 24.09 -16.08
C ARG A 568 43.83 23.35 -15.67
N ALA A 569 43.41 23.49 -14.41
CA ALA A 569 42.21 22.85 -13.90
C ALA A 569 40.95 23.28 -14.67
N GLU A 570 40.88 24.54 -15.09
CA GLU A 570 39.79 25.04 -15.93
C GLU A 570 39.80 24.42 -17.34
N LEU A 571 40.97 24.34 -17.99
CA LEU A 571 41.10 23.77 -19.34
C LEU A 571 40.85 22.26 -19.39
N GLU A 572 41.26 21.51 -18.37
CA GLU A 572 40.99 20.08 -18.23
C GLU A 572 39.49 19.77 -18.03
N GLN A 573 38.72 20.74 -17.52
CA GLN A 573 37.29 20.59 -17.27
C GLN A 573 36.40 21.11 -18.40
N ALA A 574 36.96 21.54 -19.53
CA ALA A 574 36.19 22.03 -20.67
C ALA A 574 35.35 20.91 -21.33
N ASP A 575 34.06 21.12 -21.60
CA ASP A 575 33.21 20.04 -22.14
C ASP A 575 33.56 19.69 -23.60
N ALA A 576 33.94 20.70 -24.37
CA ALA A 576 34.44 20.54 -25.74
C ALA A 576 35.33 21.68 -26.20
N VAL A 577 36.30 21.38 -27.07
CA VAL A 577 37.13 22.38 -27.73
C VAL A 577 37.20 22.10 -29.23
N MET A 578 37.00 23.14 -30.03
CA MET A 578 37.12 23.09 -31.49
C MET A 578 38.15 24.10 -31.97
N SER A 579 38.97 23.74 -32.95
CA SER A 579 39.80 24.68 -33.72
C SER A 579 39.26 24.88 -35.14
N GLY A 580 39.62 26.00 -35.77
CA GLY A 580 39.37 26.28 -37.18
C GLY A 580 40.35 27.31 -37.74
N GLN A 581 40.34 27.49 -39.05
CA GLN A 581 41.19 28.45 -39.77
C GLN A 581 40.35 29.60 -40.32
N ASP A 582 40.68 30.81 -39.87
CA ASP A 582 40.17 32.07 -40.40
C ASP A 582 41.25 32.76 -41.25
N GLY A 583 41.21 32.51 -42.57
CA GLY A 583 42.32 32.89 -43.45
C GLY A 583 43.57 32.06 -43.14
N SER A 584 44.63 32.71 -42.66
CA SER A 584 45.87 32.06 -42.19
C SER A 584 45.97 31.95 -40.66
N ALA A 585 44.98 32.46 -39.92
CA ALA A 585 44.97 32.44 -38.46
C ALA A 585 44.19 31.23 -37.93
N THR A 586 44.74 30.56 -36.92
CA THR A 586 44.02 29.53 -36.16
C THR A 586 43.16 30.21 -35.10
N VAL A 587 41.93 29.72 -34.91
CA VAL A 587 41.01 30.21 -33.89
C VAL A 587 40.30 29.05 -33.20
N PHE A 588 39.82 29.28 -31.98
CA PHE A 588 39.24 28.24 -31.13
C PHE A 588 37.85 28.61 -30.60
N TYR A 589 37.05 27.58 -30.30
CA TYR A 589 35.83 27.69 -29.51
C TYR A 589 35.89 26.72 -28.35
N VAL A 590 35.55 27.20 -27.16
CA VAL A 590 35.45 26.40 -25.94
C VAL A 590 33.98 26.30 -25.52
N GLY A 591 33.51 25.07 -25.35
CA GLY A 591 32.12 24.74 -25.10
C GLY A 591 31.86 24.38 -23.64
N GLU A 592 30.77 24.93 -23.10
CA GLU A 592 30.13 24.53 -21.84
C GLU A 592 28.73 23.98 -22.13
N PHE A 593 28.39 22.81 -21.58
CA PHE A 593 27.10 22.14 -21.78
C PHE A 593 26.32 22.08 -20.47
N SER A 594 25.10 22.61 -20.47
CA SER A 594 24.27 22.65 -19.26
C SER A 594 22.79 22.48 -19.59
N ILE A 595 22.08 21.58 -18.91
CA ILE A 595 20.64 21.39 -19.14
C ILE A 595 19.88 22.70 -18.86
N THR A 596 20.21 23.39 -17.76
CA THR A 596 19.67 24.72 -17.44
C THR A 596 20.81 25.68 -17.17
N VAL A 597 21.01 26.62 -18.10
CA VAL A 597 22.13 27.55 -18.07
C VAL A 597 21.98 28.52 -16.89
N ASN A 598 23.00 28.57 -16.04
CA ASN A 598 23.10 29.47 -14.90
C ASN A 598 24.28 30.45 -15.07
N HIS A 599 24.52 31.31 -14.08
CA HIS A 599 25.56 32.34 -14.15
C HIS A 599 26.98 31.77 -14.21
N THR A 600 27.25 30.69 -13.48
CA THR A 600 28.58 30.06 -13.41
C THR A 600 28.98 29.38 -14.72
N ASP A 601 28.01 28.92 -15.51
CA ASP A 601 28.27 28.28 -16.82
C ASP A 601 28.88 29.30 -17.80
N LEU A 602 28.44 30.56 -17.73
CA LEU A 602 29.00 31.66 -18.53
C LEU A 602 30.41 32.02 -18.03
N ASP A 603 30.59 32.10 -16.71
CA ASP A 603 31.89 32.43 -16.09
C ASP A 603 32.96 31.40 -16.48
N ARG A 604 32.62 30.11 -16.40
CA ARG A 604 33.53 29.00 -16.81
C ARG A 604 33.86 29.06 -18.29
N ALA A 605 32.87 29.22 -19.16
CA ALA A 605 33.12 29.31 -20.60
C ALA A 605 34.09 30.46 -20.94
N ILE A 606 33.90 31.64 -20.33
CA ILE A 606 34.75 32.81 -20.52
C ILE A 606 36.17 32.56 -19.99
N ALA A 607 36.29 32.06 -18.76
CA ALA A 607 37.59 31.78 -18.14
C ALA A 607 38.40 30.79 -18.97
N ARG A 608 37.76 29.72 -19.46
CA ARG A 608 38.42 28.69 -20.26
C ARG A 608 38.81 29.19 -21.65
N ALA A 609 37.98 30.01 -22.29
CA ALA A 609 38.36 30.65 -23.54
C ALA A 609 39.58 31.57 -23.35
N ALA A 610 39.61 32.37 -22.27
CA ALA A 610 40.76 33.22 -21.96
C ALA A 610 42.04 32.39 -21.70
N ALA A 611 41.94 31.33 -20.90
CA ALA A 611 43.06 30.42 -20.64
C ALA A 611 43.57 29.76 -21.94
N LEU A 612 42.67 29.31 -22.81
CA LEU A 612 43.06 28.68 -24.08
C LEU A 612 43.73 29.68 -25.04
N SER A 613 43.26 30.93 -25.05
CA SER A 613 43.93 32.00 -25.78
C SER A 613 45.33 32.27 -25.26
N ASN A 614 45.54 32.25 -23.94
CA ASN A 614 46.86 32.43 -23.34
C ASN A 614 47.82 31.31 -23.75
N VAL A 615 47.36 30.05 -23.71
CA VAL A 615 48.16 28.87 -24.10
C VAL A 615 48.54 28.91 -25.58
N THR A 616 47.56 29.17 -26.45
CA THR A 616 47.74 28.99 -27.89
C THR A 616 48.26 30.23 -28.61
N GLY A 617 48.21 31.40 -27.97
CA GLY A 617 48.46 32.69 -28.60
C GLY A 617 47.45 33.03 -29.71
N CYS A 618 46.34 32.31 -29.79
CA CYS A 618 45.30 32.43 -30.80
C CYS A 618 43.99 32.91 -30.18
N ASP A 619 43.10 33.48 -30.99
CA ASP A 619 41.77 33.87 -30.52
C ASP A 619 40.93 32.64 -30.17
N ALA A 620 40.41 32.59 -28.94
CA ALA A 620 39.49 31.57 -28.45
C ALA A 620 38.21 32.24 -27.96
N TRP A 621 37.05 31.68 -28.32
CA TRP A 621 35.76 32.25 -27.96
C TRP A 621 34.91 31.30 -27.12
N PRO A 622 34.20 31.84 -26.10
CA PRO A 622 33.33 31.06 -25.24
C PRO A 622 32.00 30.74 -25.92
N MET A 623 31.52 29.51 -25.72
CA MET A 623 30.21 29.06 -26.16
C MET A 623 29.51 28.24 -25.08
N VAL A 624 28.25 28.57 -24.79
CA VAL A 624 27.40 27.78 -23.89
C VAL A 624 26.23 27.18 -24.65
N ILE A 625 26.02 25.88 -24.46
CA ILE A 625 24.92 25.14 -25.06
C ILE A 625 24.02 24.60 -23.95
N GLY A 626 22.73 24.90 -24.02
CA GLY A 626 21.80 24.40 -23.02
C GLY A 626 20.41 24.08 -23.54
N GLU A 627 19.63 23.34 -22.75
CA GLU A 627 18.26 23.01 -23.11
C GLU A 627 17.31 24.14 -22.70
N THR A 628 17.52 24.70 -21.52
CA THR A 628 16.84 25.89 -21.03
C THR A 628 17.86 26.99 -20.78
N ILE A 629 17.70 28.13 -21.46
CA ILE A 629 18.52 29.31 -21.24
C ILE A 629 17.59 30.45 -20.78
N PRO A 630 17.61 30.81 -19.48
CA PRO A 630 16.76 31.88 -18.96
C PRO A 630 17.19 33.25 -19.49
N ASP A 631 16.25 34.20 -19.55
CA ASP A 631 16.46 35.53 -20.15
C ASP A 631 17.62 36.33 -19.54
N PRO A 632 17.87 36.32 -18.20
CA PRO A 632 19.02 37.01 -17.63
C PRO A 632 20.37 36.51 -18.17
N GLN A 633 20.49 35.20 -18.40
CA GLN A 633 21.71 34.58 -18.94
C GLN A 633 21.88 34.90 -20.43
N ARG A 634 20.78 35.03 -21.18
CA ARG A 634 20.84 35.50 -22.58
C ARG A 634 21.38 36.91 -22.68
N ALA A 635 20.83 37.82 -21.87
CA ALA A 635 21.25 39.22 -21.85
C ALA A 635 22.73 39.35 -21.45
N ARG A 636 23.18 38.58 -20.45
CA ARG A 636 24.58 38.57 -20.03
C ARG A 636 25.51 38.02 -21.10
N ALA A 637 25.16 36.90 -21.71
CA ALA A 637 25.97 36.30 -22.77
C ALA A 637 26.14 37.24 -23.97
N GLU A 638 25.10 37.99 -24.35
CA GLU A 638 25.20 39.01 -25.39
C GLU A 638 26.16 40.13 -25.00
N ALA A 639 26.06 40.63 -23.75
CA ALA A 639 26.94 41.69 -23.24
C ALA A 639 28.42 41.26 -23.15
N GLU A 640 28.69 40.00 -22.79
CA GLU A 640 30.04 39.45 -22.60
C GLU A 640 30.57 38.73 -23.87
N GLY A 641 29.79 38.72 -24.96
CA GLY A 641 30.19 38.16 -26.24
C GLY A 641 30.30 36.63 -26.27
N VAL A 642 29.55 35.94 -25.41
CA VAL A 642 29.45 34.48 -25.32
C VAL A 642 28.42 33.95 -26.31
N ALA A 643 28.82 32.98 -27.14
CA ALA A 643 27.90 32.37 -28.08
C ALA A 643 26.93 31.43 -27.36
N LEU A 644 25.62 31.58 -27.60
CA LEU A 644 24.59 30.72 -27.01
C LEU A 644 23.93 29.80 -28.03
N ARG A 645 23.67 28.56 -27.63
CA ARG A 645 22.84 27.64 -28.42
C ARG A 645 21.84 26.92 -27.53
N GLN A 646 20.54 27.08 -27.82
CA GLN A 646 19.51 26.29 -27.18
C GLN A 646 19.22 25.01 -27.98
N VAL A 647 19.20 23.85 -27.32
CA VAL A 647 18.90 22.54 -27.93
C VAL A 647 17.87 21.80 -27.08
N ALA A 648 16.62 21.75 -27.54
CA ALA A 648 15.52 21.07 -26.86
C ALA A 648 15.63 19.53 -26.98
N GLU A 649 15.06 18.79 -26.02
CA GLU A 649 14.79 17.35 -26.17
C GLU A 649 14.01 17.07 -27.47
N GLN A 650 14.53 16.17 -28.30
CA GLN A 650 13.71 15.56 -29.34
C GLN A 650 12.78 14.57 -28.64
N SER A 651 11.47 14.81 -28.74
CA SER A 651 10.39 13.97 -28.23
C SER A 651 10.42 12.54 -28.77
#